data_AF-A0A7Y1YYV6-F1
#
_entry.id   AF-A0A7Y1YYV6-F1
#
_cell.length_a   1.000
_cell.length_b   1.000
_cell.length_c   1.000
_cell.angle_alpha   90.00
_cell.angle_beta   90.00
_cell.angle_gamma   90.00
#
_symmetry.space_group_name_H-M   'P 1'
#
loop_
_entity.id
_entity.type
_entity.pdbx_description
1 polymer ?
#
loop_
_entity_poly.entity_id
_entity_poly.type
_entity_poly.pdbx_seq_one_letter_code
_entity_poly.pdbx_strand_id
1 'polypeptide(L)'
;MRATKYILVAASVVVVLAMAVWFLRDTLIERISNPLLREYGFTVTYVSLDALATDDASIGYLELLHDNGTTISIRDLKLPIGRSATRSNIYKARSVSVVMPADTDAEPFETALLIDRLLTLPDNLGSNEVLVDEFSLAPYPTIGSLHWVLTKGEQTIRATVASIAMSATITTIDATNHGVVFSLPNELMPAQEHSVTANLQQGGQGITLTGSAALDLPAWEAIAKLSRILPDEVDFQSGTAALRFAVEIPDDAAQSPTISADFAPSSPWQLTYSSSPDEIAAIVVETGSPVIVSATFPEVTWSLQQAQSSLRVSYGEWQKIPLVISGLACHQDPACSMNTRVTMADARLPVGKVSRIEFASAIDVFFPGGGVYADVKPGATLKIAGWSTAETRVGRVDARLASPARLDLVDAGWRFAADSLDAKIEGMSVAEDITVTMPLFFENIVSSELDTVFVAKSTIYASSSQAGWNGQNIGLPGFKGNASLQGKNAAVDLKTVGLYRNGTLKARHNLDNATGRLSLAGAAVSLSAQKLSKRVAPWRKDWDLIAGTVAVDLDAGWEQKKSSYLLSADSDIAVSDIAGYYTDTAFTGLSTQLKLAYREPNGLAAEPSNISVALLDMGFPVENLSAMYTLDLDARSADIDNLRMTAFGGTVSADPFSFRTAADSNTLILHAESIDLTELLSLQDFEAIEVRGRIGASLPVTIAADTITIVGGTLTGEEPGGVIRYRPAKPPDKKDMSGIAVATRALSNFEFKTLTSDVNLSDDGDLDLKLQLTGRNPDLDEKRPVVLNLGVEDNIPQMLRSLQAARAVEDILAKRLKK
;
A
#
# COMPACT_ATOMS: atom_id res chain seq x y z
N MET A 1 -46.57 104.58 22.23
CA MET A 1 -45.29 103.82 22.27
C MET A 1 -44.96 103.19 23.65
N ARG A 2 -45.94 102.74 24.46
CA ARG A 2 -45.66 102.06 25.75
C ARG A 2 -46.00 100.55 25.77
N ALA A 3 -46.93 100.07 24.94
CA ALA A 3 -47.30 98.65 24.90
C ALA A 3 -46.22 97.74 24.27
N THR A 4 -45.42 98.24 23.33
CA THR A 4 -44.40 97.46 22.61
C THR A 4 -43.17 97.12 23.45
N LYS A 5 -42.86 97.91 24.50
CA LYS A 5 -41.72 97.63 25.41
C LYS A 5 -42.01 96.51 26.41
N TYR A 6 -43.25 96.38 26.89
CA TYR A 6 -43.61 95.33 27.86
C TYR A 6 -43.78 93.96 27.20
N ILE A 7 -44.24 93.90 25.95
CA ILE A 7 -44.33 92.64 25.18
C ILE A 7 -42.93 92.11 24.85
N LEU A 8 -41.98 92.99 24.51
CA LEU A 8 -40.60 92.56 24.21
C LEU A 8 -39.86 92.04 25.46
N VAL A 9 -40.10 92.63 26.63
CA VAL A 9 -39.51 92.20 27.92
C VAL A 9 -40.19 90.92 28.43
N ALA A 10 -41.51 90.78 28.30
CA ALA A 10 -42.21 89.54 28.64
C ALA A 10 -41.81 88.39 27.71
N ALA A 11 -41.66 88.64 26.40
CA ALA A 11 -41.17 87.64 25.46
C ALA A 11 -39.72 87.25 25.75
N SER A 12 -38.84 88.19 26.12
CA SER A 12 -37.45 87.86 26.48
C SER A 12 -37.34 87.15 27.83
N VAL A 13 -38.18 87.46 28.82
CA VAL A 13 -38.23 86.71 30.09
C VAL A 13 -38.80 85.30 29.88
N VAL A 14 -39.84 85.13 29.04
CA VAL A 14 -40.36 83.81 28.66
C VAL A 14 -39.34 83.02 27.86
N VAL A 15 -38.59 83.66 26.96
CA VAL A 15 -37.51 83.03 26.19
C VAL A 15 -36.30 82.69 27.07
N VAL A 16 -35.95 83.51 28.06
CA VAL A 16 -34.88 83.23 29.03
C VAL A 16 -35.30 82.15 30.03
N LEU A 17 -36.55 82.15 30.52
CA LEU A 17 -37.09 81.07 31.37
C LEU A 17 -37.26 79.77 30.58
N ALA A 18 -37.72 79.83 29.34
CA ALA A 18 -37.76 78.67 28.45
C ALA A 18 -36.35 78.15 28.15
N MET A 19 -35.37 79.04 27.93
CA MET A 19 -33.96 78.66 27.79
C MET A 19 -33.39 78.08 29.09
N ALA A 20 -33.73 78.62 30.27
CA ALA A 20 -33.27 78.10 31.55
C ALA A 20 -33.89 76.74 31.88
N VAL A 21 -35.18 76.55 31.60
CA VAL A 21 -35.88 75.26 31.72
C VAL A 21 -35.33 74.25 30.71
N TRP A 22 -35.00 74.69 29.49
CA TRP A 22 -34.35 73.87 28.47
C TRP A 22 -32.92 73.48 28.88
N PHE A 23 -32.14 74.37 29.49
CA PHE A 23 -30.79 74.09 30.00
C PHE A 23 -30.77 73.24 31.29
N LEU A 24 -31.80 73.35 32.14
CA LEU A 24 -31.90 72.58 33.39
C LEU A 24 -32.63 71.24 33.22
N ARG A 25 -33.17 70.96 32.02
CA ARG A 25 -34.01 69.79 31.70
C ARG A 25 -33.33 68.47 32.06
N ASP A 26 -32.13 68.26 31.56
CA ASP A 26 -31.40 67.01 31.75
C ASP A 26 -30.94 66.84 33.21
N THR A 27 -30.47 67.93 33.84
CA THR A 27 -30.08 67.93 35.26
C THR A 27 -31.25 67.65 36.23
N LEU A 28 -32.47 68.04 35.87
CA LEU A 28 -33.67 67.73 36.65
C LEU A 28 -34.05 66.25 36.53
N ILE A 29 -33.91 65.66 35.34
CA ILE A 29 -34.19 64.23 35.10
C ILE A 29 -33.21 63.36 35.87
N GLU A 30 -31.92 63.66 35.85
CA GLU A 30 -30.92 62.96 36.65
C GLU A 30 -31.28 63.02 38.15
N ARG A 31 -31.64 64.20 38.66
CA ARG A 31 -31.97 64.40 40.07
C ARG A 31 -33.24 63.69 40.52
N ILE A 32 -34.22 63.52 39.62
CA ILE A 32 -35.48 62.81 39.88
C ILE A 32 -35.32 61.30 39.71
N SER A 33 -34.55 60.86 38.70
CA SER A 33 -34.43 59.44 38.34
C SER A 33 -33.44 58.70 39.22
N ASN A 34 -32.33 59.32 39.62
CA ASN A 34 -31.28 58.67 40.41
C ASN A 34 -31.77 58.11 41.75
N PRO A 35 -32.61 58.81 42.56
CA PRO A 35 -33.16 58.23 43.79
C PRO A 35 -34.00 56.97 43.56
N LEU A 36 -34.71 56.88 42.43
CA LEU A 36 -35.58 55.74 42.08
C LEU A 36 -34.77 54.55 41.56
N LEU A 37 -33.73 54.82 40.77
CA LEU A 37 -32.90 53.80 40.14
C LEU A 37 -31.84 53.22 41.09
N ARG A 38 -31.48 53.95 42.14
CA ARG A 38 -30.49 53.51 43.14
C ARG A 38 -30.93 52.27 43.92
N GLU A 39 -32.24 52.05 44.09
CA GLU A 39 -32.78 50.82 44.70
C GLU A 39 -32.51 49.56 43.85
N TYR A 40 -32.23 49.76 42.56
CA TYR A 40 -31.90 48.72 41.59
C TYR A 40 -30.40 48.70 41.24
N GLY A 41 -29.56 49.42 42.00
CA GLY A 41 -28.11 49.48 41.78
C GLY A 41 -27.67 50.32 40.58
N PHE A 42 -28.55 51.17 40.02
CA PHE A 42 -28.24 52.00 38.85
C PHE A 42 -28.15 53.48 39.19
N THR A 43 -27.21 54.17 38.55
CA THR A 43 -27.09 55.63 38.54
C THR A 43 -27.10 56.15 37.10
N VAL A 44 -27.95 57.12 36.79
CA VAL A 44 -27.94 57.85 35.52
C VAL A 44 -26.69 58.74 35.50
N THR A 45 -25.76 58.44 34.60
CA THR A 45 -24.51 59.20 34.39
C THR A 45 -24.65 60.24 33.29
N TYR A 46 -25.58 60.02 32.35
CA TYR A 46 -25.89 60.97 31.30
C TYR A 46 -27.33 60.77 30.81
N VAL A 47 -28.05 61.86 30.53
CA VAL A 47 -29.35 61.83 29.84
C VAL A 47 -29.50 63.02 28.90
N SER A 48 -30.07 62.79 27.72
CA SER A 48 -30.42 63.81 26.74
C SER A 48 -31.88 63.66 26.37
N LEU A 49 -32.75 64.51 26.91
CA LEU A 49 -34.17 64.46 26.60
C LEU A 49 -34.47 65.26 25.31
N ASP A 50 -34.98 64.59 24.27
CA ASP A 50 -35.31 65.22 22.99
C ASP A 50 -36.68 65.90 23.07
N ALA A 51 -37.72 65.14 23.44
CA ALA A 51 -39.11 65.60 23.48
C ALA A 51 -39.86 65.05 24.70
N LEU A 52 -40.80 65.82 25.24
CA LEU A 52 -41.71 65.40 26.31
C LEU A 52 -43.12 65.82 25.89
N ALA A 53 -43.90 64.88 25.36
CA ALA A 53 -45.29 65.08 25.00
C ALA A 53 -46.22 64.71 26.16
N THR A 54 -47.53 64.80 25.97
CA THR A 54 -48.51 64.37 26.99
C THR A 54 -48.54 62.85 27.17
N ASP A 55 -48.24 62.11 26.09
CA ASP A 55 -48.48 60.66 26.03
C ASP A 55 -47.15 59.86 25.91
N ASP A 56 -46.04 60.51 25.54
CA ASP A 56 -44.71 59.88 25.45
C ASP A 56 -43.55 60.85 25.79
N ALA A 57 -42.42 60.27 26.22
CA ALA A 57 -41.14 60.91 26.40
C ALA A 57 -40.16 60.32 25.38
N SER A 58 -39.39 61.18 24.69
CA SER A 58 -38.32 60.77 23.77
C SER A 58 -36.99 61.24 24.33
N ILE A 59 -36.09 60.30 24.62
CA ILE A 59 -34.74 60.49 25.14
C ILE A 59 -33.76 60.11 24.03
N GLY A 60 -32.98 61.06 23.53
CA GLY A 60 -32.02 60.81 22.45
C GLY A 60 -30.86 59.92 22.88
N TYR A 61 -30.41 60.06 24.13
CA TYR A 61 -29.38 59.20 24.72
C TYR A 61 -29.54 59.12 26.24
N LEU A 62 -29.39 57.92 26.81
CA LEU A 62 -29.41 57.64 28.24
C LEU A 62 -28.23 56.72 28.56
N GLU A 63 -27.49 57.04 29.61
CA GLU A 63 -26.41 56.21 30.14
C GLU A 63 -26.67 55.91 31.62
N LEU A 64 -26.65 54.64 31.96
CA LEU A 64 -26.81 54.10 33.30
C LEU A 64 -25.52 53.38 33.68
N LEU A 65 -25.00 53.65 34.88
CA LEU A 65 -23.90 52.92 35.49
C LEU A 65 -24.45 52.08 36.63
N HIS A 66 -24.21 50.77 36.57
CA HIS A 66 -24.54 49.84 37.65
C HIS A 66 -23.44 49.80 38.72
N ASP A 67 -23.77 49.41 39.95
CA ASP A 67 -22.84 49.35 41.08
C ASP A 67 -21.66 48.39 40.86
N ASN A 68 -21.80 47.39 39.98
CA ASN A 68 -20.72 46.48 39.57
C ASN A 68 -19.79 47.06 38.47
N GLY A 69 -20.02 48.30 38.03
CA GLY A 69 -19.25 48.95 36.98
C GLY A 69 -19.77 48.73 35.55
N THR A 70 -20.83 47.96 35.35
CA THR A 70 -21.47 47.78 34.03
C THR A 70 -22.15 49.07 33.57
N THR A 71 -21.86 49.51 32.35
CA THR A 71 -22.50 50.66 31.72
C THR A 71 -23.57 50.19 30.74
N ILE A 72 -24.79 50.68 30.90
CA ILE A 72 -25.90 50.49 29.96
C ILE A 72 -26.14 51.81 29.24
N SER A 73 -26.00 51.80 27.92
CA SER A 73 -26.27 52.97 27.08
C SER A 73 -27.46 52.69 26.16
N ILE A 74 -28.40 53.64 26.08
CA ILE A 74 -29.63 53.53 25.31
C ILE A 74 -29.76 54.75 24.39
N ARG A 75 -29.99 54.53 23.11
CA ARG A 75 -30.17 55.58 22.09
C ARG A 75 -31.60 55.62 21.56
N ASP A 76 -32.10 56.83 21.34
CA ASP A 76 -33.44 57.14 20.81
C ASP A 76 -34.57 56.39 21.54
N LEU A 77 -34.55 56.42 22.88
CA LEU A 77 -35.51 55.77 23.75
C LEU A 77 -36.84 56.54 23.78
N LYS A 78 -37.94 55.87 23.44
CA LYS A 78 -39.31 56.35 23.57
C LYS A 78 -40.03 55.59 24.69
N LEU A 79 -40.50 56.34 25.67
CA LEU A 79 -41.20 55.84 26.86
C LEU A 79 -42.63 56.40 26.89
N PRO A 80 -43.67 55.57 27.04
CA PRO A 80 -45.03 56.06 27.22
C PRO A 80 -45.19 56.75 28.59
N ILE A 81 -45.88 57.90 28.62
CA ILE A 81 -46.17 58.66 29.85
C ILE A 81 -47.63 58.40 30.24
N GLY A 82 -47.82 57.74 31.39
CA GLY A 82 -49.13 57.41 31.94
C GLY A 82 -49.58 55.99 31.61
N ARG A 83 -50.12 55.27 32.60
CA ARG A 83 -50.64 53.91 32.42
C ARG A 83 -51.96 53.94 31.64
N SER A 84 -51.98 53.41 30.43
CA SER A 84 -53.26 53.11 29.77
C SER A 84 -53.83 51.82 30.36
N ALA A 85 -54.99 51.87 31.00
CA ALA A 85 -55.66 50.67 31.54
C ALA A 85 -56.25 49.75 30.44
N THR A 86 -56.23 50.20 29.17
CA THR A 86 -56.91 49.54 28.04
C THR A 86 -56.04 49.33 26.80
N ARG A 87 -54.79 49.81 26.77
CA ARG A 87 -53.85 49.62 25.64
C ARG A 87 -52.48 49.18 26.15
N SER A 88 -51.79 48.34 25.36
CA SER A 88 -50.41 47.95 25.62
C SER A 88 -49.49 49.17 25.57
N ASN A 89 -48.57 49.30 26.55
CA ASN A 89 -47.56 50.35 26.52
C ASN A 89 -46.38 49.88 25.64
N ILE A 90 -46.03 50.67 24.63
CA ILE A 90 -44.94 50.33 23.71
C ILE A 90 -43.69 51.14 24.09
N TYR A 91 -42.64 50.44 24.47
CA TYR A 91 -41.31 50.97 24.73
C TYR A 91 -40.45 50.75 23.49
N LYS A 92 -39.80 51.79 22.98
CA LYS A 92 -38.96 51.66 21.78
C LYS A 92 -37.56 52.25 21.99
N ALA A 93 -36.51 51.59 21.53
CA ALA A 93 -35.16 52.13 21.46
C ALA A 93 -34.51 51.81 20.11
N ARG A 94 -33.64 52.71 19.61
CA ARG A 94 -32.83 52.40 18.43
C ARG A 94 -31.71 51.42 18.79
N SER A 95 -30.95 51.72 19.84
CA SER A 95 -29.95 50.79 20.32
C SER A 95 -29.84 50.75 21.84
N VAL A 96 -29.52 49.57 22.36
CA VAL A 96 -29.20 49.31 23.77
C VAL A 96 -27.87 48.57 23.79
N SER A 97 -26.87 49.11 24.48
CA SER A 97 -25.56 48.49 24.60
C SER A 97 -25.18 48.38 26.07
N VAL A 98 -24.84 47.16 26.48
CA VAL A 98 -24.36 46.84 27.82
C VAL A 98 -22.89 46.49 27.74
N VAL A 99 -22.06 47.25 28.45
CA VAL A 99 -20.60 47.15 28.41
C VAL A 99 -20.05 46.96 29.82
N MET A 100 -19.17 45.98 29.99
CA MET A 100 -18.49 45.67 31.23
C MET A 100 -17.14 46.38 31.36
N PRO A 101 -16.61 46.58 32.58
CA PRO A 101 -15.23 47.00 32.79
C PRO A 101 -14.25 46.00 32.16
N ALA A 102 -13.17 46.49 31.54
CA ALA A 102 -12.21 45.68 30.79
C ALA A 102 -11.36 44.70 31.64
N ASP A 103 -11.39 44.83 32.97
CA ASP A 103 -10.59 44.05 33.93
C ASP A 103 -11.37 42.89 34.60
N THR A 104 -12.60 42.59 34.16
CA THR A 104 -13.44 41.53 34.72
C THR A 104 -13.79 40.48 33.68
N ASP A 105 -13.31 39.24 33.88
CA ASP A 105 -13.70 38.05 33.10
C ASP A 105 -15.09 37.49 33.49
N ALA A 106 -15.82 38.17 34.37
CA ALA A 106 -17.15 37.77 34.83
C ALA A 106 -18.23 38.10 33.77
N GLU A 107 -19.37 37.41 33.79
CA GLU A 107 -20.53 37.78 32.98
C GLU A 107 -21.14 39.13 33.44
N PRO A 108 -21.71 39.94 32.53
CA PRO A 108 -22.30 41.25 32.86
C PRO A 108 -23.40 41.22 33.92
N PHE A 109 -24.10 40.09 34.02
CA PHE A 109 -25.09 39.78 35.04
C PHE A 109 -25.01 38.29 35.35
N GLU A 110 -25.33 37.88 36.58
CA GLU A 110 -25.51 36.45 36.89
C GLU A 110 -26.64 35.89 36.02
N THR A 111 -26.33 35.01 35.07
CA THR A 111 -27.27 34.52 34.06
C THR A 111 -28.53 33.88 34.68
N ALA A 112 -28.38 33.10 35.77
CA ALA A 112 -29.50 32.52 36.50
C ALA A 112 -30.45 33.60 37.06
N LEU A 113 -29.91 34.63 37.69
CA LEU A 113 -30.68 35.74 38.25
C LEU A 113 -31.39 36.55 37.15
N LEU A 114 -30.73 36.79 36.02
CA LEU A 114 -31.33 37.52 34.90
C LEU A 114 -32.51 36.76 34.29
N ILE A 115 -32.35 35.45 34.11
CA ILE A 115 -33.43 34.58 33.63
C ILE A 115 -34.58 34.55 34.64
N ASP A 116 -34.29 34.40 35.94
CA ASP A 116 -35.32 34.45 36.99
C ASP A 116 -36.13 35.76 36.93
N ARG A 117 -35.44 36.91 36.86
CA ARG A 117 -36.12 38.20 36.70
C ARG A 117 -36.98 38.23 35.44
N LEU A 118 -36.44 37.79 34.31
CA LEU A 118 -37.15 37.76 33.02
C LEU A 118 -38.42 36.89 33.06
N LEU A 119 -38.38 35.76 33.76
CA LEU A 119 -39.51 34.84 33.89
C LEU A 119 -40.67 35.41 34.72
N THR A 120 -40.39 36.31 35.66
CA THR A 120 -41.42 36.96 36.51
C THR A 120 -42.02 38.23 35.93
N LEU A 121 -41.46 38.79 34.84
CA LEU A 121 -41.96 40.03 34.22
C LEU A 121 -43.41 39.93 33.70
N PRO A 122 -43.90 38.84 33.09
CA PRO A 122 -45.25 38.77 32.55
C PRO A 122 -46.35 39.02 33.58
N ASP A 123 -46.16 38.59 34.82
CA ASP A 123 -47.13 38.80 35.90
C ASP A 123 -47.11 40.24 36.45
N ASN A 124 -45.94 40.88 36.43
CA ASN A 124 -45.74 42.24 36.92
C ASN A 124 -46.02 43.31 35.85
N LEU A 125 -45.81 42.98 34.58
CA LEU A 125 -45.73 43.88 33.44
C LEU A 125 -46.50 43.36 32.20
N GLY A 126 -47.50 42.49 32.37
CA GLY A 126 -48.24 41.80 31.29
C GLY A 126 -49.13 42.64 30.37
N SER A 127 -48.79 43.90 30.11
CA SER A 127 -49.45 44.79 29.14
C SER A 127 -48.43 45.74 28.50
N ASN A 128 -47.24 45.22 28.21
CA ASN A 128 -46.13 46.02 27.67
C ASN A 128 -45.51 45.33 26.44
N GLU A 129 -44.99 46.14 25.53
CA GLU A 129 -44.26 45.71 24.34
C GLU A 129 -42.93 46.47 24.30
N VAL A 130 -41.83 45.77 24.05
CA VAL A 130 -40.48 46.34 23.96
C VAL A 130 -39.92 46.09 22.57
N LEU A 131 -39.55 47.18 21.90
CA LEU A 131 -38.99 47.19 20.55
C LEU A 131 -37.58 47.78 20.60
N VAL A 132 -36.56 47.01 20.25
CA VAL A 132 -35.16 47.47 20.19
C VAL A 132 -34.59 47.11 18.82
N ASP A 133 -34.18 48.12 18.03
CA ASP A 133 -33.66 47.85 16.69
C ASP A 133 -32.30 47.12 16.76
N GLU A 134 -31.47 47.42 17.76
CA GLU A 134 -30.16 46.78 18.02
C GLU A 134 -29.85 46.66 19.54
N PHE A 135 -29.69 45.45 20.05
CA PHE A 135 -29.31 45.16 21.43
C PHE A 135 -27.96 44.43 21.46
N SER A 136 -26.97 44.99 22.14
CA SER A 136 -25.61 44.44 22.24
C SER A 136 -25.23 44.22 23.70
N LEU A 137 -24.77 43.00 24.01
CA LEU A 137 -24.31 42.58 25.32
C LEU A 137 -23.03 41.78 25.11
N ALA A 138 -21.86 42.42 25.21
CA ALA A 138 -20.59 41.70 25.04
C ALA A 138 -20.41 40.66 26.17
N PRO A 139 -19.90 39.44 25.90
CA PRO A 139 -19.33 38.97 24.62
C PRO A 139 -20.33 38.30 23.65
N TYR A 140 -21.64 38.35 23.90
CA TYR A 140 -22.64 37.67 23.08
C TYR A 140 -22.90 38.37 21.73
N PRO A 141 -23.41 37.63 20.71
CA PRO A 141 -23.80 38.22 19.44
C PRO A 141 -24.84 39.33 19.60
N THR A 142 -24.72 40.38 18.77
CA THR A 142 -25.72 41.44 18.72
C THR A 142 -27.08 40.89 18.28
N ILE A 143 -28.12 41.31 18.99
CA ILE A 143 -29.53 40.98 18.75
C ILE A 143 -30.17 42.16 18.00
N GLY A 144 -30.54 41.97 16.75
CA GLY A 144 -31.27 42.96 15.95
C GLY A 144 -32.79 42.77 16.00
N SER A 145 -33.55 43.83 15.70
CA SER A 145 -35.01 43.80 15.57
C SER A 145 -35.75 43.09 16.72
N LEU A 146 -35.28 43.28 17.96
CA LEU A 146 -35.87 42.68 19.14
C LEU A 146 -37.28 43.24 19.34
N HIS A 147 -38.26 42.35 19.33
CA HIS A 147 -39.65 42.61 19.63
C HIS A 147 -40.12 41.65 20.72
N TRP A 148 -40.31 42.18 21.92
CA TRP A 148 -40.70 41.43 23.10
C TRP A 148 -42.08 41.89 23.57
N VAL A 149 -43.05 40.97 23.53
CA VAL A 149 -44.42 41.19 23.96
C VAL A 149 -44.64 40.49 25.29
N LEU A 150 -45.13 41.24 26.28
CA LEU A 150 -45.47 40.74 27.61
C LEU A 150 -46.99 40.76 27.78
N THR A 151 -47.60 39.59 27.92
CA THR A 151 -49.00 39.41 28.29
C THR A 151 -49.08 38.72 29.65
N LYS A 152 -50.25 38.70 30.29
CA LYS A 152 -50.37 38.07 31.61
C LYS A 152 -50.10 36.56 31.52
N GLY A 153 -49.05 36.08 32.18
CA GLY A 153 -48.65 34.67 32.22
C GLY A 153 -47.90 34.16 30.98
N GLU A 154 -47.65 35.00 29.98
CA GLU A 154 -46.96 34.61 28.74
C GLU A 154 -46.09 35.76 28.22
N GLN A 155 -44.94 35.42 27.63
CA GLN A 155 -44.11 36.36 26.91
C GLN A 155 -43.64 35.80 25.59
N THR A 156 -43.64 36.64 24.56
CA THR A 156 -43.14 36.30 23.23
C THR A 156 -41.97 37.21 22.88
N ILE A 157 -40.83 36.62 22.58
CA ILE A 157 -39.63 37.32 22.13
C ILE A 157 -39.43 36.96 20.66
N ARG A 158 -39.29 37.95 19.79
CA ARG A 158 -38.87 37.78 18.40
C ARG A 158 -37.65 38.65 18.17
N ALA A 159 -36.60 38.11 17.57
CA ALA A 159 -35.40 38.87 17.29
C ALA A 159 -34.58 38.24 16.17
N THR A 160 -33.61 38.96 15.65
CA THR A 160 -32.60 38.45 14.73
C THR A 160 -31.28 38.36 15.48
N VAL A 161 -30.72 37.17 15.66
CA VAL A 161 -29.39 37.00 16.25
C VAL A 161 -28.39 36.85 15.12
N ALA A 162 -27.45 37.80 15.01
CA ALA A 162 -26.65 38.01 13.79
C ALA A 162 -27.54 38.23 12.54
N SER A 163 -27.83 37.15 11.79
CA SER A 163 -28.69 37.18 10.59
C SER A 163 -29.86 36.19 10.65
N ILE A 164 -30.03 35.48 11.77
CA ILE A 164 -31.02 34.42 11.91
C ILE A 164 -32.21 34.97 12.68
N ALA A 165 -33.37 35.04 12.03
CA ALA A 165 -34.62 35.37 12.71
C ALA A 165 -35.03 34.22 13.63
N MET A 166 -35.37 34.53 14.88
CA MET A 166 -35.72 33.55 15.90
C MET A 166 -36.89 34.08 16.73
N SER A 167 -37.68 33.17 17.28
CA SER A 167 -38.69 33.52 18.28
C SER A 167 -38.72 32.52 19.42
N ALA A 168 -39.09 33.01 20.60
CA ALA A 168 -39.29 32.21 21.80
C ALA A 168 -40.60 32.64 22.46
N THR A 169 -41.49 31.69 22.71
CA THR A 169 -42.69 31.90 23.54
C THR A 169 -42.49 31.19 24.86
N ILE A 170 -42.61 31.92 25.96
CA ILE A 170 -42.47 31.40 27.31
C ILE A 170 -43.81 31.54 28.02
N THR A 171 -44.40 30.44 28.45
CA THR A 171 -45.69 30.39 29.15
C THR A 171 -45.48 29.89 30.56
N THR A 172 -46.03 30.60 31.53
CA THR A 172 -45.94 30.23 32.95
C THR A 172 -46.90 29.09 33.24
N ILE A 173 -46.39 27.96 33.75
CA ILE A 173 -47.19 26.81 34.17
C ILE A 173 -47.50 26.92 35.66
N ASP A 174 -46.46 27.14 36.47
CA ASP A 174 -46.53 27.45 37.89
C ASP A 174 -45.37 28.37 38.32
N ALA A 175 -45.18 28.58 39.62
CA ALA A 175 -44.19 29.50 40.16
C ALA A 175 -42.72 29.12 39.87
N THR A 176 -42.46 27.87 39.48
CA THR A 176 -41.11 27.33 39.23
C THR A 176 -40.97 26.63 37.88
N ASN A 177 -42.07 26.38 37.16
CA ASN A 177 -42.09 25.70 35.87
C ASN A 177 -42.67 26.60 34.77
N HIS A 178 -41.97 26.66 33.65
CA HIS A 178 -42.37 27.41 32.47
C HIS A 178 -42.23 26.54 31.21
N GLY A 179 -43.24 26.58 30.35
CA GLY A 179 -43.15 26.01 29.01
C GLY A 179 -42.44 26.99 28.09
N VAL A 180 -41.50 26.50 27.29
CA VAL A 180 -40.75 27.31 26.31
C VAL A 180 -40.89 26.68 24.93
N VAL A 181 -41.27 27.48 23.94
CA VAL A 181 -41.31 27.09 22.53
C VAL A 181 -40.39 28.02 21.74
N PHE A 182 -39.28 27.49 21.25
CA PHE A 182 -38.39 28.19 20.32
C PHE A 182 -38.81 27.87 18.89
N SER A 183 -39.00 28.87 18.04
CA SER A 183 -39.36 28.68 16.63
C SER A 183 -38.41 29.43 15.70
N LEU A 184 -38.01 28.77 14.61
CA LEU A 184 -37.37 29.39 13.46
C LEU A 184 -38.44 29.65 12.38
N PRO A 185 -38.63 30.93 11.96
CA PRO A 185 -39.56 31.26 10.90
C PRO A 185 -39.06 30.70 9.56
N ASN A 186 -39.96 30.04 8.83
CA ASN A 186 -39.69 29.53 7.49
C ASN A 186 -40.21 30.55 6.45
N GLU A 187 -39.30 31.26 5.78
CA GLU A 187 -39.65 32.32 4.81
C GLU A 187 -40.40 31.78 3.57
N LEU A 188 -40.18 30.51 3.22
CA LEU A 188 -40.80 29.85 2.05
C LEU A 188 -42.14 29.17 2.39
N MET A 189 -42.31 28.70 3.63
CA MET A 189 -43.54 28.11 4.14
C MET A 189 -43.87 28.60 5.55
N PRO A 190 -44.47 29.80 5.69
CA PRO A 190 -44.76 30.42 6.99
C PRO A 190 -45.68 29.60 7.91
N ALA A 191 -46.41 28.62 7.35
CA ALA A 191 -47.29 27.72 8.11
C ALA A 191 -46.57 26.50 8.71
N GLN A 192 -45.31 26.24 8.33
CA GLN A 192 -44.45 25.22 8.92
C GLN A 192 -43.35 25.90 9.73
N GLU A 193 -43.68 26.34 10.94
CA GLU A 193 -42.67 26.77 11.90
C GLU A 193 -41.91 25.54 12.41
N HIS A 194 -40.57 25.57 12.32
CA HIS A 194 -39.73 24.56 12.94
C HIS A 194 -39.58 24.94 14.41
N SER A 195 -40.26 24.21 15.29
CA SER A 195 -40.33 24.53 16.71
C SER A 195 -39.67 23.47 17.60
N VAL A 196 -39.06 23.94 18.68
CA VAL A 196 -38.47 23.13 19.75
C VAL A 196 -39.22 23.46 21.04
N THR A 197 -39.88 22.46 21.62
CA THR A 197 -40.58 22.61 22.90
C THR A 197 -39.69 22.13 24.03
N ALA A 198 -39.66 22.90 25.11
CA ALA A 198 -38.87 22.64 26.31
C ALA A 198 -39.63 23.03 27.58
N ASN A 199 -39.25 22.41 28.69
CA ASN A 199 -39.67 22.77 30.03
C ASN A 199 -38.50 23.43 30.74
N LEU A 200 -38.70 24.65 31.22
CA LEU A 200 -37.78 25.37 32.07
C LEU A 200 -38.25 25.21 33.51
N GLN A 201 -37.38 24.67 34.36
CA GLN A 201 -37.63 24.47 35.78
C GLN A 201 -36.60 25.24 36.61
N GLN A 202 -37.08 25.99 37.58
CA GLN A 202 -36.28 26.66 38.60
C GLN A 202 -36.19 25.79 39.86
N GLY A 203 -34.99 25.63 40.41
CA GLY A 203 -34.72 24.85 41.62
C GLY A 203 -33.70 25.51 42.53
N GLY A 204 -33.47 24.94 43.71
CA GLY A 204 -32.52 25.50 44.69
C GLY A 204 -31.03 25.31 44.36
N GLN A 205 -30.71 24.87 43.14
CA GLN A 205 -29.34 24.67 42.64
C GLN A 205 -29.10 25.35 41.29
N GLY A 206 -30.09 26.09 40.75
CA GLY A 206 -30.04 26.65 39.41
C GLY A 206 -31.33 26.47 38.60
N ILE A 207 -31.21 26.80 37.32
CA ILE A 207 -32.25 26.69 36.29
C ILE A 207 -31.89 25.55 35.35
N THR A 208 -32.86 24.67 35.09
CA THR A 208 -32.72 23.59 34.11
C THR A 208 -33.73 23.76 32.98
N LEU A 209 -33.27 23.73 31.73
CA LEU A 209 -34.13 23.73 30.56
C LEU A 209 -33.98 22.39 29.84
N THR A 210 -35.04 21.59 29.79
CA THR A 210 -35.02 20.26 29.16
C THR A 210 -36.07 20.18 28.07
N GLY A 211 -35.73 19.60 26.92
CA GLY A 211 -36.65 19.56 25.79
C GLY A 211 -36.38 18.42 24.83
N SER A 212 -37.34 18.23 23.94
CA SER A 212 -37.21 17.28 22.83
C SER A 212 -37.94 17.80 21.60
N ALA A 213 -37.38 17.56 20.42
CA ALA A 213 -37.97 18.01 19.16
C ALA A 213 -37.65 17.05 18.01
N ALA A 214 -38.46 17.11 16.96
CA ALA A 214 -38.09 16.57 15.66
C ALA A 214 -37.49 17.71 14.83
N LEU A 215 -36.20 17.63 14.53
CA LEU A 215 -35.49 18.63 13.76
C LEU A 215 -35.46 18.25 12.29
N ASP A 216 -35.70 19.26 11.45
CA ASP A 216 -35.33 19.25 10.04
C ASP A 216 -33.96 19.91 9.91
N LEU A 217 -32.92 19.13 9.62
CA LEU A 217 -31.53 19.60 9.75
C LEU A 217 -31.21 20.81 8.87
N PRO A 218 -31.64 20.89 7.59
CA PRO A 218 -31.42 22.08 6.78
C PRO A 218 -32.02 23.35 7.39
N ALA A 219 -33.19 23.26 8.04
CA ALA A 219 -33.83 24.41 8.68
C ALA A 219 -33.04 24.93 9.90
N TRP A 220 -32.26 24.08 10.55
CA TRP A 220 -31.46 24.41 11.75
C TRP A 220 -29.96 24.59 11.46
N GLU A 221 -29.53 24.45 10.20
CA GLU A 221 -28.12 24.52 9.78
C GLU A 221 -27.46 25.85 10.16
N ALA A 222 -28.15 26.97 9.94
CA ALA A 222 -27.60 28.29 10.24
C ALA A 222 -27.24 28.44 11.73
N ILE A 223 -27.99 27.80 12.63
CA ILE A 223 -27.67 27.79 14.07
C ILE A 223 -26.43 26.93 14.35
N ALA A 224 -26.30 25.77 13.69
CA ALA A 224 -25.14 24.90 13.83
C ALA A 224 -23.85 25.58 13.34
N LYS A 225 -23.93 26.39 12.27
CA LYS A 225 -22.82 27.21 11.75
C LYS A 225 -22.52 28.40 12.67
N LEU A 226 -23.53 29.11 13.16
CA LEU A 226 -23.36 30.21 14.12
C LEU A 226 -22.61 29.78 15.38
N SER A 227 -22.85 28.54 15.84
CA SER A 227 -22.17 27.93 17.00
C SER A 227 -20.82 27.30 16.67
N ARG A 228 -20.38 27.32 15.40
CA ARG A 228 -19.16 26.68 14.89
C ARG A 228 -19.07 25.17 15.17
N ILE A 229 -20.22 24.52 15.39
CA ILE A 229 -20.30 23.06 15.51
C ILE A 229 -20.23 22.43 14.12
N LEU A 230 -20.84 23.09 13.13
CA LEU A 230 -20.77 22.73 11.72
C LEU A 230 -19.82 23.69 10.99
N PRO A 231 -18.81 23.21 10.22
CA PRO A 231 -17.97 24.07 9.39
C PRO A 231 -18.79 24.83 8.34
N ASP A 232 -18.29 26.00 7.91
CA ASP A 232 -18.98 26.84 6.92
C ASP A 232 -19.09 26.15 5.55
N GLU A 233 -18.13 25.27 5.23
CA GLU A 233 -18.05 24.51 3.98
C GLU A 233 -18.98 23.29 3.91
N VAL A 234 -19.69 22.98 5.00
CA VAL A 234 -20.60 21.82 5.09
C VAL A 234 -22.05 22.28 5.12
N ASP A 235 -22.85 21.81 4.18
CA ASP A 235 -24.29 22.09 4.08
C ASP A 235 -25.13 20.82 4.28
N PHE A 236 -26.28 20.94 4.91
CA PHE A 236 -27.30 19.89 4.98
C PHE A 236 -28.27 20.02 3.80
N GLN A 237 -28.24 19.04 2.90
CA GLN A 237 -29.16 18.96 1.78
C GLN A 237 -30.52 18.39 2.18
N SER A 238 -30.51 17.41 3.09
CA SER A 238 -31.72 16.84 3.68
C SER A 238 -31.38 16.03 4.93
N GLY A 239 -32.37 15.82 5.79
CA GLY A 239 -32.23 14.92 6.93
C GLY A 239 -33.05 15.38 8.12
N THR A 240 -33.52 14.43 8.92
CA THR A 240 -34.26 14.70 10.15
C THR A 240 -33.61 13.99 11.33
N ALA A 241 -33.72 14.59 12.50
CA ALA A 241 -33.18 14.04 13.75
C ALA A 241 -34.17 14.24 14.91
N ALA A 242 -34.26 13.27 15.80
CA ALA A 242 -34.87 13.47 17.11
C ALA A 242 -33.83 14.11 18.03
N LEU A 243 -34.10 15.33 18.49
CA LEU A 243 -33.32 16.06 19.48
C LEU A 243 -33.84 15.75 20.88
N ARG A 244 -32.92 15.50 21.81
CA ARG A 244 -33.14 15.67 23.26
C ARG A 244 -32.04 16.56 23.81
N PHE A 245 -32.39 17.54 24.62
CA PHE A 245 -31.38 18.42 25.20
C PHE A 245 -31.69 18.79 26.64
N ALA A 246 -30.62 19.14 27.37
CA ALA A 246 -30.67 19.72 28.69
C ALA A 246 -29.66 20.87 28.74
N VAL A 247 -30.11 22.02 29.23
CA VAL A 247 -29.27 23.16 29.60
C VAL A 247 -29.33 23.30 31.11
N GLU A 248 -28.18 23.36 31.75
CA GLU A 248 -28.05 23.57 33.20
C GLU A 248 -27.36 24.90 33.44
N ILE A 249 -28.04 25.79 34.15
CA ILE A 249 -27.55 27.13 34.50
C ILE A 249 -27.50 27.19 36.04
N PRO A 250 -26.31 27.04 36.64
CA PRO A 250 -26.18 27.03 38.10
C PRO A 250 -26.45 28.43 38.69
N ASP A 251 -26.95 28.46 39.93
CA ASP A 251 -27.09 29.72 40.70
C ASP A 251 -25.73 30.27 41.16
N ASP A 252 -24.74 29.37 41.31
CA ASP A 252 -23.37 29.72 41.69
C ASP A 252 -22.60 30.25 40.47
N ALA A 253 -22.29 31.54 40.47
CA ALA A 253 -21.54 32.21 39.39
C ALA A 253 -20.12 31.65 39.18
N ALA A 254 -19.58 30.83 40.11
CA ALA A 254 -18.31 30.13 39.92
C ALA A 254 -18.44 28.86 39.05
N GLN A 255 -19.65 28.41 38.73
CA GLN A 255 -19.91 27.25 37.88
C GLN A 255 -20.40 27.73 36.50
N SER A 256 -19.86 27.15 35.44
CA SER A 256 -20.24 27.49 34.08
C SER A 256 -21.55 26.82 33.66
N PRO A 257 -22.45 27.52 32.94
CA PRO A 257 -23.60 26.88 32.31
C PRO A 257 -23.18 25.80 31.32
N THR A 258 -23.90 24.68 31.32
CA THR A 258 -23.63 23.55 30.43
C THR A 258 -24.83 23.24 29.53
N ILE A 259 -24.54 22.80 28.31
CA ILE A 259 -25.53 22.30 27.35
C ILE A 259 -25.14 20.87 27.00
N SER A 260 -26.11 19.97 27.04
CA SER A 260 -26.01 18.62 26.51
C SER A 260 -27.13 18.38 25.52
N ALA A 261 -26.81 17.87 24.34
CA ALA A 261 -27.78 17.60 23.28
C ALA A 261 -27.46 16.27 22.59
N ASP A 262 -28.48 15.42 22.48
CA ASP A 262 -28.48 14.15 21.76
C ASP A 262 -29.30 14.32 20.49
N PHE A 263 -28.68 14.04 19.34
CA PHE A 263 -29.30 14.05 18.03
C PHE A 263 -29.34 12.62 17.48
N ALA A 264 -30.50 11.97 17.57
CA ALA A 264 -30.72 10.64 17.01
C ALA A 264 -31.23 10.75 15.56
N PRO A 265 -30.53 10.22 14.55
CA PRO A 265 -31.00 10.25 13.16
C PRO A 265 -32.38 9.60 12.99
N SER A 266 -33.35 10.34 12.45
CA SER A 266 -34.71 9.85 12.11
C SER A 266 -34.85 9.51 10.63
N SER A 267 -34.01 10.11 9.78
CA SER A 267 -33.83 9.78 8.37
C SER A 267 -32.35 9.87 8.02
N PRO A 268 -31.90 9.36 6.85
CA PRO A 268 -30.53 9.59 6.39
C PRO A 268 -30.21 11.09 6.32
N TRP A 269 -29.00 11.48 6.75
CA TRP A 269 -28.53 12.86 6.65
C TRP A 269 -27.69 13.00 5.40
N GLN A 270 -28.10 13.86 4.47
CA GLN A 270 -27.36 14.17 3.26
C GLN A 270 -26.62 15.48 3.48
N LEU A 271 -25.30 15.40 3.53
CA LEU A 271 -24.39 16.52 3.66
C LEU A 271 -23.61 16.70 2.38
N THR A 272 -23.28 17.94 2.08
CA THR A 272 -22.34 18.31 1.01
C THR A 272 -21.22 19.11 1.61
N TYR A 273 -19.99 18.73 1.29
CA TYR A 273 -18.81 19.53 1.59
C TYR A 273 -18.30 20.16 0.29
N SER A 274 -18.07 21.47 0.29
CA SER A 274 -17.58 22.21 -0.87
C SER A 274 -16.57 23.28 -0.46
N SER A 275 -15.33 23.16 -0.94
CA SER A 275 -14.32 24.23 -0.85
C SER A 275 -14.38 25.19 -2.05
N SER A 276 -15.02 24.79 -3.15
CA SER A 276 -15.23 25.59 -4.35
C SER A 276 -16.53 25.21 -5.09
N PRO A 277 -17.15 26.13 -5.87
CA PRO A 277 -18.50 25.93 -6.45
C PRO A 277 -18.68 24.69 -7.34
N ASP A 278 -17.59 24.17 -7.91
CA ASP A 278 -17.63 23.09 -8.91
C ASP A 278 -17.27 21.71 -8.31
N GLU A 279 -16.75 21.64 -7.08
CA GLU A 279 -16.38 20.39 -6.42
C GLU A 279 -17.11 20.20 -5.10
N ILE A 280 -17.94 19.15 -5.07
CA ILE A 280 -18.79 18.82 -3.93
C ILE A 280 -18.58 17.36 -3.55
N ALA A 281 -18.02 17.12 -2.36
CA ALA A 281 -18.07 15.80 -1.74
C ALA A 281 -19.47 15.59 -1.16
N ALA A 282 -20.17 14.56 -1.60
CA ALA A 282 -21.47 14.20 -1.05
C ALA A 282 -21.32 13.09 0.00
N ILE A 283 -21.79 13.35 1.21
CA ILE A 283 -21.72 12.44 2.34
C ILE A 283 -23.16 12.13 2.76
N VAL A 284 -23.55 10.86 2.71
CA VAL A 284 -24.86 10.41 3.18
C VAL A 284 -24.67 9.54 4.40
N VAL A 285 -25.06 10.04 5.58
CA VAL A 285 -25.16 9.24 6.80
C VAL A 285 -26.42 8.39 6.70
N GLU A 286 -26.29 7.09 6.48
CA GLU A 286 -27.43 6.18 6.29
C GLU A 286 -28.08 5.80 7.62
N THR A 287 -27.24 5.42 8.59
CA THR A 287 -27.63 5.01 9.93
C THR A 287 -26.52 5.38 10.89
N GLY A 288 -26.84 5.70 12.13
CA GLY A 288 -25.84 6.00 13.14
C GLY A 288 -26.39 5.96 14.55
N SER A 289 -25.50 5.80 15.51
CA SER A 289 -25.79 6.11 16.90
C SER A 289 -26.04 7.61 17.05
N PRO A 290 -26.73 8.03 18.13
CA PRO A 290 -26.95 9.45 18.33
C PRO A 290 -25.65 10.24 18.41
N VAL A 291 -25.68 11.46 17.88
CA VAL A 291 -24.59 12.42 18.00
C VAL A 291 -24.81 13.18 19.30
N ILE A 292 -23.84 13.10 20.20
CA ILE A 292 -23.88 13.77 21.50
C ILE A 292 -23.01 15.02 21.40
N VAL A 293 -23.61 16.18 21.60
CA VAL A 293 -22.92 17.47 21.69
C VAL A 293 -22.98 17.93 23.14
N SER A 294 -21.83 18.34 23.67
CA SER A 294 -21.72 18.98 24.97
C SER A 294 -21.03 20.33 24.80
N ALA A 295 -21.56 21.38 25.41
CA ALA A 295 -20.99 22.73 25.33
C ALA A 295 -21.01 23.44 26.68
N THR A 296 -20.04 24.33 26.92
CA THR A 296 -19.91 25.13 28.14
C THR A 296 -19.78 26.61 27.78
N PHE A 297 -20.49 27.48 28.49
CA PHE A 297 -20.53 28.93 28.28
C PHE A 297 -19.90 29.69 29.47
N PRO A 298 -19.41 30.94 29.32
CA PRO A 298 -19.53 31.86 28.18
C PRO A 298 -18.46 31.74 27.08
N GLU A 299 -17.34 31.03 27.32
CA GLU A 299 -16.25 30.88 26.32
C GLU A 299 -16.60 29.97 25.12
N VAL A 300 -17.79 29.34 25.15
CA VAL A 300 -18.33 28.41 24.14
C VAL A 300 -17.32 27.34 23.75
N THR A 301 -17.01 26.44 24.68
CA THR A 301 -16.21 25.23 24.39
C THR A 301 -17.14 24.06 24.13
N TRP A 302 -16.95 23.32 23.03
CA TRP A 302 -17.81 22.20 22.66
C TRP A 302 -17.03 20.91 22.35
N SER A 303 -17.70 19.77 22.58
CA SER A 303 -17.27 18.45 22.14
C SER A 303 -18.42 17.71 21.49
N LEU A 304 -18.14 17.01 20.40
CA LEU A 304 -19.09 16.16 19.69
C LEU A 304 -18.60 14.71 19.72
N GLN A 305 -19.48 13.78 20.04
CA GLN A 305 -19.16 12.36 20.08
C GLN A 305 -20.23 11.52 19.35
N GLN A 306 -19.79 10.50 18.61
CA GLN A 306 -20.68 9.51 18.03
C GLN A 306 -20.04 8.11 18.09
N ALA A 307 -20.77 7.14 18.63
CA ALA A 307 -20.24 5.79 18.83
C ALA A 307 -19.96 5.04 17.52
N GLN A 308 -20.90 5.08 16.57
CA GLN A 308 -20.78 4.41 15.27
C GLN A 308 -21.74 4.99 14.25
N SER A 309 -21.35 4.96 12.97
CA SER A 309 -22.17 5.40 11.85
C SER A 309 -21.78 4.70 10.55
N SER A 310 -22.77 4.49 9.67
CA SER A 310 -22.60 4.01 8.30
C SER A 310 -22.89 5.17 7.34
N LEU A 311 -21.93 5.45 6.48
CA LEU A 311 -21.96 6.52 5.51
C LEU A 311 -21.77 6.00 4.09
N ARG A 312 -22.28 6.75 3.12
CA ARG A 312 -21.83 6.68 1.73
C ARG A 312 -21.15 7.98 1.35
N VAL A 313 -19.93 7.89 0.85
CA VAL A 313 -19.15 9.03 0.39
C VAL A 313 -19.03 9.00 -1.13
N SER A 314 -19.28 10.13 -1.78
CA SER A 314 -19.07 10.34 -3.21
C SER A 314 -18.15 11.54 -3.41
N TYR A 315 -17.08 11.40 -4.20
CA TYR A 315 -16.15 12.46 -4.57
C TYR A 315 -15.54 12.17 -5.95
N GLY A 316 -15.64 13.10 -6.89
CA GLY A 316 -15.18 12.92 -8.29
C GLY A 316 -15.75 11.65 -8.93
N GLU A 317 -14.88 10.79 -9.47
CA GLU A 317 -15.25 9.50 -10.07
C GLU A 317 -15.61 8.42 -9.02
N TRP A 318 -15.27 8.62 -7.74
CA TRP A 318 -15.56 7.68 -6.66
C TRP A 318 -16.97 7.90 -6.15
N GLN A 319 -17.89 7.02 -6.54
CA GLN A 319 -19.32 7.17 -6.22
C GLN A 319 -19.80 6.10 -5.23
N LYS A 320 -20.53 6.54 -4.19
CA LYS A 320 -21.21 5.67 -3.20
C LYS A 320 -20.28 4.71 -2.46
N ILE A 321 -19.11 5.19 -2.06
CA ILE A 321 -18.13 4.41 -1.29
C ILE A 321 -18.68 4.16 0.11
N PRO A 322 -18.90 2.90 0.53
CA PRO A 322 -19.43 2.59 1.85
C PRO A 322 -18.33 2.80 2.91
N LEU A 323 -18.59 3.68 3.86
CA LEU A 323 -17.68 4.03 4.94
C LEU A 323 -18.37 3.80 6.28
N VAL A 324 -17.80 2.94 7.12
CA VAL A 324 -18.24 2.78 8.51
C VAL A 324 -17.26 3.53 9.39
N ILE A 325 -17.77 4.43 10.23
CA ILE A 325 -16.96 5.13 11.25
C ILE A 325 -17.36 4.67 12.65
N SER A 326 -16.43 4.73 13.59
CA SER A 326 -16.66 4.44 15.00
C SER A 326 -15.76 5.26 15.92
N GLY A 327 -16.29 5.60 17.10
CA GLY A 327 -15.60 6.45 18.07
C GLY A 327 -15.27 7.83 17.52
N LEU A 328 -16.20 8.45 16.78
CA LEU A 328 -16.04 9.83 16.32
C LEU A 328 -15.99 10.74 17.54
N ALA A 329 -14.95 11.56 17.62
CA ALA A 329 -14.80 12.61 18.62
C ALA A 329 -14.26 13.87 17.94
N CYS A 330 -15.00 14.98 18.05
CA CYS A 330 -14.59 16.28 17.53
C CYS A 330 -14.57 17.31 18.66
N HIS A 331 -13.64 18.26 18.59
CA HIS A 331 -13.50 19.38 19.51
C HIS A 331 -13.41 20.70 18.74
N GLN A 332 -13.35 21.82 19.47
CA GLN A 332 -13.37 23.17 18.91
C GLN A 332 -12.14 23.51 18.03
N ASP A 333 -11.01 22.83 18.23
CA ASP A 333 -9.89 22.82 17.26
C ASP A 333 -10.22 21.82 16.16
N PRO A 334 -9.97 22.11 14.87
CA PRO A 334 -10.59 21.45 13.73
C PRO A 334 -10.02 20.04 13.50
N ALA A 335 -10.26 19.12 14.42
CA ALA A 335 -9.78 17.75 14.42
C ALA A 335 -10.91 16.82 14.91
N CYS A 336 -11.45 16.04 13.99
CA CYS A 336 -12.33 14.91 14.30
C CYS A 336 -11.51 13.62 14.25
N SER A 337 -11.36 12.95 15.39
CA SER A 337 -10.71 11.63 15.47
C SER A 337 -11.74 10.52 15.30
N MET A 338 -11.45 9.51 14.47
CA MET A 338 -12.34 8.36 14.28
C MET A 338 -11.60 7.11 13.77
N ASN A 339 -12.19 5.94 14.01
CA ASN A 339 -11.82 4.72 13.29
C ASN A 339 -12.72 4.56 12.07
N THR A 340 -12.13 4.24 10.92
CA THR A 340 -12.84 4.04 9.66
C THR A 340 -12.66 2.62 9.14
N ARG A 341 -13.67 2.13 8.44
CA ARG A 341 -13.63 0.88 7.67
C ARG A 341 -14.39 1.03 6.37
N VAL A 342 -13.75 0.68 5.26
CA VAL A 342 -14.38 0.55 3.94
C VAL A 342 -14.38 -0.92 3.56
N THR A 343 -15.50 -1.40 3.03
CA THR A 343 -15.60 -2.77 2.50
C THR A 343 -16.42 -2.75 1.23
N MET A 344 -15.80 -3.13 0.12
CA MET A 344 -16.42 -3.18 -1.20
C MET A 344 -16.26 -4.58 -1.79
N ALA A 345 -17.32 -5.07 -2.43
CA ALA A 345 -17.29 -6.30 -3.23
C ALA A 345 -17.36 -5.94 -4.71
N ASP A 346 -16.72 -6.75 -5.55
CA ASP A 346 -16.76 -6.65 -7.02
C ASP A 346 -16.43 -5.24 -7.58
N ALA A 347 -15.47 -4.57 -6.95
CA ALA A 347 -15.06 -3.22 -7.35
C ALA A 347 -14.28 -3.23 -8.67
N ARG A 348 -14.46 -2.16 -9.46
CA ARG A 348 -13.66 -1.89 -10.66
C ARG A 348 -12.69 -0.76 -10.36
N LEU A 349 -11.41 -1.07 -10.40
CA LEU A 349 -10.34 -0.09 -10.30
C LEU A 349 -9.83 0.24 -11.72
N PRO A 350 -9.16 1.39 -11.93
CA PRO A 350 -8.53 1.71 -13.21
C PRO A 350 -7.58 0.62 -13.73
N VAL A 351 -7.01 -0.17 -12.82
CA VAL A 351 -6.02 -1.22 -13.07
C VAL A 351 -6.59 -2.65 -13.01
N GLY A 352 -7.92 -2.83 -13.04
CA GLY A 352 -8.54 -4.15 -13.14
C GLY A 352 -9.76 -4.36 -12.23
N LYS A 353 -10.29 -5.58 -12.24
CA LYS A 353 -11.41 -5.99 -11.38
C LYS A 353 -10.90 -6.62 -10.11
N VAL A 354 -11.52 -6.31 -8.99
CA VAL A 354 -11.19 -6.90 -7.68
C VAL A 354 -12.44 -7.47 -7.04
N SER A 355 -12.37 -8.69 -6.52
CA SER A 355 -13.53 -9.34 -5.88
C SER A 355 -13.87 -8.72 -4.53
N ARG A 356 -12.86 -8.21 -3.80
CA ARG A 356 -13.05 -7.58 -2.50
C ARG A 356 -11.93 -6.59 -2.20
N ILE A 357 -12.31 -5.42 -1.66
CA ILE A 357 -11.41 -4.43 -1.07
C ILE A 357 -11.84 -4.20 0.37
N GLU A 358 -10.91 -4.28 1.31
CA GLU A 358 -11.10 -3.86 2.69
C GLU A 358 -10.04 -2.85 3.08
N PHE A 359 -10.47 -1.73 3.63
CA PHE A 359 -9.58 -0.74 4.23
C PHE A 359 -10.03 -0.48 5.66
N ALA A 360 -9.08 -0.34 6.58
CA ALA A 360 -9.36 0.02 7.96
C ALA A 360 -8.23 0.91 8.50
N SER A 361 -8.59 2.01 9.14
CA SER A 361 -7.62 2.96 9.70
C SER A 361 -8.21 3.73 10.88
N ALA A 362 -7.34 4.25 11.75
CA ALA A 362 -7.66 5.39 12.60
C ALA A 362 -7.19 6.66 11.88
N ILE A 363 -8.02 7.70 11.87
CA ILE A 363 -7.72 8.98 11.19
C ILE A 363 -8.08 10.16 12.10
N ASP A 364 -7.34 11.25 11.93
CA ASP A 364 -7.75 12.58 12.38
C ASP A 364 -8.07 13.43 11.15
N VAL A 365 -9.29 13.96 11.06
CA VAL A 365 -9.77 14.77 9.94
C VAL A 365 -9.76 16.24 10.32
N PHE A 366 -9.22 17.06 9.44
CA PHE A 366 -9.10 18.50 9.63
C PHE A 366 -9.80 19.28 8.52
N PHE A 367 -10.44 20.38 8.90
CA PHE A 367 -11.20 21.28 8.03
C PHE A 367 -10.60 22.70 8.05
N PRO A 368 -9.38 22.94 7.54
CA PRO A 368 -8.86 24.29 7.36
C PRO A 368 -9.63 25.03 6.27
N GLY A 369 -9.76 26.37 6.39
CA GLY A 369 -10.34 27.21 5.34
C GLY A 369 -9.55 27.11 4.04
N GLY A 370 -9.97 26.21 3.14
CA GLY A 370 -9.30 25.89 1.87
C GLY A 370 -9.14 24.40 1.52
N GLY A 371 -9.62 23.44 2.33
CA GLY A 371 -9.60 22.02 1.98
C GLY A 371 -9.83 21.07 3.17
N VAL A 372 -9.91 19.77 2.91
CA VAL A 372 -9.96 18.74 3.97
C VAL A 372 -8.71 17.89 3.88
N TYR A 373 -8.07 17.62 5.01
CA TYR A 373 -7.03 16.61 5.06
C TYR A 373 -7.25 15.64 6.21
N ALA A 374 -6.82 14.40 6.02
CA ALA A 374 -6.88 13.35 7.01
C ALA A 374 -5.47 12.81 7.29
N ASP A 375 -5.07 12.86 8.56
CA ASP A 375 -3.85 12.20 9.02
C ASP A 375 -4.19 10.74 9.38
N VAL A 376 -3.71 9.80 8.57
CA VAL A 376 -3.89 8.36 8.72
C VAL A 376 -2.83 7.81 9.67
N LYS A 377 -3.27 7.18 10.76
CA LYS A 377 -2.37 6.63 11.78
C LYS A 377 -1.62 5.37 11.28
N PRO A 378 -0.39 5.14 11.78
CA PRO A 378 0.32 3.88 11.56
C PRO A 378 -0.52 2.66 11.93
N GLY A 379 -0.37 1.57 11.19
CA GLY A 379 -1.15 0.34 11.37
C GLY A 379 -2.43 0.26 10.55
N ALA A 380 -2.79 1.30 9.79
CA ALA A 380 -3.84 1.22 8.78
C ALA A 380 -3.60 0.04 7.82
N THR A 381 -4.65 -0.69 7.48
CA THR A 381 -4.56 -1.90 6.65
C THR A 381 -5.37 -1.75 5.38
N LEU A 382 -4.83 -2.24 4.27
CA LEU A 382 -5.52 -2.41 2.99
C LEU A 382 -5.41 -3.88 2.59
N LYS A 383 -6.54 -4.52 2.28
CA LYS A 383 -6.59 -5.88 1.77
C LYS A 383 -7.35 -5.90 0.45
N ILE A 384 -6.76 -6.51 -0.56
CA ILE A 384 -7.37 -6.68 -1.88
C ILE A 384 -7.37 -8.18 -2.18
N ALA A 385 -8.51 -8.73 -2.59
CA ALA A 385 -8.63 -10.14 -2.97
C ALA A 385 -9.17 -10.29 -4.39
N GLY A 386 -8.68 -11.32 -5.09
CA GLY A 386 -9.13 -11.69 -6.43
C GLY A 386 -8.97 -10.55 -7.43
N TRP A 387 -7.81 -9.88 -7.41
CA TRP A 387 -7.50 -8.86 -8.40
C TRP A 387 -7.17 -9.55 -9.73
N SER A 388 -7.83 -9.15 -10.79
CA SER A 388 -7.62 -9.68 -12.12
C SER A 388 -7.58 -8.58 -13.18
N THR A 389 -6.66 -8.76 -14.12
CA THR A 389 -6.61 -8.04 -15.40
C THR A 389 -6.87 -9.04 -16.53
N ALA A 390 -6.70 -8.63 -17.78
CA ALA A 390 -6.77 -9.55 -18.92
C ALA A 390 -5.66 -10.62 -18.87
N GLU A 391 -4.51 -10.33 -18.25
CA GLU A 391 -3.29 -11.14 -18.32
C GLU A 391 -2.85 -11.69 -16.96
N THR A 392 -3.14 -10.97 -15.88
CA THR A 392 -2.60 -11.26 -14.56
C THR A 392 -3.73 -11.51 -13.58
N ARG A 393 -3.54 -12.49 -12.71
CA ARG A 393 -4.40 -12.69 -11.54
C ARG A 393 -3.56 -12.61 -10.29
N VAL A 394 -3.96 -11.76 -9.36
CA VAL A 394 -3.37 -11.66 -8.03
C VAL A 394 -4.39 -12.18 -7.03
N GLY A 395 -4.04 -13.27 -6.35
CA GLY A 395 -4.89 -13.89 -5.35
C GLY A 395 -5.21 -12.93 -4.21
N ARG A 396 -4.18 -12.39 -3.56
CA ARG A 396 -4.33 -11.46 -2.43
C ARG A 396 -3.20 -10.45 -2.35
N VAL A 397 -3.53 -9.21 -2.00
CA VAL A 397 -2.60 -8.17 -1.58
C VAL A 397 -2.96 -7.74 -0.17
N ASP A 398 -2.04 -7.90 0.77
CA ASP A 398 -2.17 -7.35 2.13
C ASP A 398 -1.16 -6.23 2.29
N ALA A 399 -1.61 -5.03 2.64
CA ALA A 399 -0.76 -3.88 2.90
C ALA A 399 -1.04 -3.30 4.29
N ARG A 400 0.02 -2.83 4.94
CA ARG A 400 -0.01 -2.18 6.25
C ARG A 400 0.85 -0.94 6.22
N LEU A 401 0.27 0.17 6.63
CA LEU A 401 0.96 1.43 6.77
C LEU A 401 1.92 1.37 7.97
N ALA A 402 3.21 1.62 7.75
CA ALA A 402 4.25 1.54 8.78
C ALA A 402 4.55 2.91 9.43
N SER A 403 4.39 4.00 8.68
CA SER A 403 4.50 5.39 9.18
C SER A 403 3.12 6.07 9.24
N PRO A 404 3.00 7.29 9.81
CA PRO A 404 1.86 8.13 9.53
C PRO A 404 1.77 8.44 8.03
N ALA A 405 0.56 8.73 7.56
CA ALA A 405 0.33 9.22 6.21
C ALA A 405 -0.65 10.38 6.23
N ARG A 406 -0.60 11.21 5.19
CA ARG A 406 -1.55 12.30 4.97
C ARG A 406 -2.33 12.04 3.69
N LEU A 407 -3.65 12.21 3.77
CA LEU A 407 -4.56 12.24 2.64
C LEU A 407 -5.14 13.65 2.53
N ASP A 408 -4.70 14.41 1.54
CA ASP A 408 -5.25 15.72 1.21
C ASP A 408 -6.38 15.56 0.19
N LEU A 409 -7.52 16.22 0.44
CA LEU A 409 -8.65 16.40 -0.48
C LEU A 409 -8.71 17.89 -0.80
N VAL A 410 -8.38 18.25 -2.05
CA VAL A 410 -8.30 19.64 -2.52
C VAL A 410 -9.12 19.80 -3.81
N ASP A 411 -9.39 21.03 -4.23
CA ASP A 411 -10.23 21.39 -5.40
C ASP A 411 -9.82 20.80 -6.76
N ALA A 412 -8.79 19.97 -6.84
CA ALA A 412 -8.36 19.35 -8.09
C ALA A 412 -8.14 17.82 -7.96
N GLY A 413 -8.53 17.22 -6.83
CA GLY A 413 -8.44 15.78 -6.56
C GLY A 413 -7.82 15.45 -5.20
N TRP A 414 -7.37 14.20 -5.05
CA TRP A 414 -6.75 13.72 -3.81
C TRP A 414 -5.24 13.49 -3.94
N ARG A 415 -4.54 13.63 -2.81
CA ARG A 415 -3.12 13.29 -2.67
C ARG A 415 -2.90 12.49 -1.39
N PHE A 416 -2.33 11.31 -1.53
CA PHE A 416 -1.88 10.47 -0.44
C PHE A 416 -0.35 10.47 -0.36
N ALA A 417 0.19 10.73 0.82
CA ALA A 417 1.63 10.71 1.08
C ALA A 417 1.97 9.92 2.34
N ALA A 418 2.94 9.01 2.26
CA ALA A 418 3.40 8.19 3.37
C ALA A 418 4.90 7.93 3.29
N ASP A 419 5.59 7.91 4.43
CA ASP A 419 7.03 7.61 4.47
C ASP A 419 7.32 6.13 4.24
N SER A 420 6.49 5.22 4.77
CA SER A 420 6.70 3.77 4.63
C SER A 420 5.41 2.92 4.68
N LEU A 421 5.40 1.84 3.89
CA LEU A 421 4.32 0.85 3.80
C LEU A 421 4.88 -0.55 3.56
N ASP A 422 4.44 -1.50 4.37
CA ASP A 422 4.66 -2.93 4.17
C ASP A 422 3.55 -3.49 3.29
N ALA A 423 3.86 -4.35 2.34
CA ALA A 423 2.87 -5.12 1.60
C ALA A 423 3.33 -6.55 1.33
N LYS A 424 2.36 -7.43 1.06
CA LYS A 424 2.58 -8.81 0.67
C LYS A 424 1.64 -9.16 -0.46
N ILE A 425 2.22 -9.63 -1.56
CA ILE A 425 1.48 -10.17 -2.71
C ILE A 425 1.54 -11.68 -2.64
N GLU A 426 0.38 -12.32 -2.64
CA GLU A 426 0.23 -13.77 -2.64
C GLU A 426 -0.51 -14.26 -3.89
N GLY A 427 0.04 -15.30 -4.51
CA GLY A 427 -0.61 -15.98 -5.63
C GLY A 427 -0.75 -15.09 -6.87
N MET A 428 0.27 -14.30 -7.20
CA MET A 428 0.32 -13.60 -8.48
C MET A 428 0.63 -14.60 -9.60
N SER A 429 -0.35 -14.91 -10.42
CA SER A 429 -0.19 -15.72 -11.64
C SER A 429 0.06 -14.79 -12.82
N VAL A 430 1.22 -14.99 -13.45
CA VAL A 430 1.68 -14.24 -14.63
C VAL A 430 1.52 -15.07 -15.90
N ALA A 431 1.55 -16.40 -15.78
CA ALA A 431 1.27 -17.39 -16.82
C ALA A 431 0.61 -18.63 -16.18
N GLU A 432 0.13 -19.59 -16.99
CA GLU A 432 -0.59 -20.78 -16.50
C GLU A 432 0.21 -21.54 -15.43
N ASP A 433 1.55 -21.63 -15.60
CA ASP A 433 2.40 -22.42 -14.72
C ASP A 433 3.30 -21.59 -13.78
N ILE A 434 3.18 -20.26 -13.80
CA ILE A 434 4.04 -19.38 -12.99
C ILE A 434 3.22 -18.66 -11.93
N THR A 435 3.52 -18.94 -10.66
CA THR A 435 2.93 -18.25 -9.51
C THR A 435 4.02 -17.58 -8.68
N VAL A 436 3.78 -16.34 -8.24
CA VAL A 436 4.76 -15.56 -7.49
C VAL A 436 4.17 -15.11 -6.16
N THR A 437 4.97 -15.23 -5.11
CA THR A 437 4.67 -14.66 -3.78
C THR A 437 5.84 -13.78 -3.37
N MET A 438 5.57 -12.53 -3.01
CA MET A 438 6.60 -11.53 -2.70
C MET A 438 6.17 -10.60 -1.56
N PRO A 439 6.98 -10.44 -0.49
CA PRO A 439 6.88 -9.28 0.38
C PRO A 439 7.47 -8.05 -0.32
N LEU A 440 6.83 -6.90 -0.09
CA LEU A 440 7.19 -5.60 -0.63
C LEU A 440 7.30 -4.61 0.52
N PHE A 441 8.24 -3.68 0.40
CA PHE A 441 8.32 -2.51 1.25
C PHE A 441 8.42 -1.29 0.35
N PHE A 442 7.74 -0.23 0.73
CA PHE A 442 7.70 1.00 -0.03
C PHE A 442 8.16 2.14 0.87
N GLU A 443 8.97 3.05 0.34
CA GLU A 443 9.43 4.27 0.99
C GLU A 443 9.01 5.49 0.17
N ASN A 444 8.78 6.64 0.81
CA ASN A 444 8.43 7.91 0.14
C ASN A 444 7.30 7.73 -0.88
N ILE A 445 6.17 7.20 -0.43
CA ILE A 445 5.01 6.89 -1.26
C ILE A 445 4.25 8.19 -1.47
N VAL A 446 4.04 8.56 -2.73
CA VAL A 446 3.14 9.64 -3.12
C VAL A 446 2.23 9.09 -4.20
N SER A 447 0.92 9.14 -3.94
CA SER A 447 -0.11 8.83 -4.91
C SER A 447 -1.01 10.04 -5.05
N SER A 448 -1.23 10.51 -6.27
CA SER A 448 -1.95 11.75 -6.51
C SER A 448 -2.79 11.62 -7.77
N GLU A 449 -4.06 11.99 -7.67
CA GLU A 449 -4.92 12.17 -8.84
C GLU A 449 -4.48 13.41 -9.64
N LEU A 450 -4.09 14.48 -8.94
CA LEU A 450 -3.69 15.78 -9.51
C LEU A 450 -2.61 15.64 -10.59
N ASP A 451 -1.62 14.81 -10.31
CA ASP A 451 -0.47 14.63 -11.20
C ASP A 451 -0.64 13.39 -12.10
N THR A 452 -1.71 12.61 -11.95
CA THR A 452 -1.87 11.24 -12.48
C THR A 452 -0.68 10.34 -12.15
N VAL A 453 -0.10 10.52 -10.96
CA VAL A 453 1.20 9.96 -10.59
C VAL A 453 1.05 9.10 -9.35
N PHE A 454 1.45 7.85 -9.48
CA PHE A 454 1.97 7.08 -8.35
C PHE A 454 3.50 7.08 -8.46
N VAL A 455 4.16 7.83 -7.58
CA VAL A 455 5.61 7.81 -7.42
C VAL A 455 5.89 7.28 -6.02
N ALA A 456 6.48 6.10 -5.97
CA ALA A 456 7.03 5.55 -4.74
C ALA A 456 8.50 5.25 -4.96
N LYS A 457 9.37 5.59 -4.00
CA LYS A 457 10.68 4.95 -3.92
C LYS A 457 10.47 3.55 -3.35
N SER A 458 10.22 2.58 -4.21
CA SER A 458 9.96 1.21 -3.80
C SER A 458 11.23 0.43 -3.51
N THR A 459 11.69 0.46 -2.26
CA THR A 459 12.66 -0.53 -1.81
C THR A 459 11.97 -1.87 -1.60
N ILE A 460 11.79 -2.64 -2.69
CA ILE A 460 11.34 -4.02 -2.58
C ILE A 460 12.35 -4.77 -1.66
N TYR A 461 11.88 -5.58 -0.71
CA TYR A 461 12.75 -6.42 0.13
C TYR A 461 12.40 -7.87 -0.14
N ALA A 462 12.72 -8.34 -1.34
CA ALA A 462 12.33 -9.65 -1.87
C ALA A 462 13.14 -10.85 -1.30
N SER A 463 13.74 -10.75 -0.11
CA SER A 463 14.57 -11.83 0.44
C SER A 463 13.83 -13.13 0.76
N SER A 464 12.49 -13.13 0.75
CA SER A 464 11.67 -14.33 0.89
C SER A 464 10.75 -14.59 -0.30
N SER A 465 11.04 -14.00 -1.46
CA SER A 465 10.22 -14.19 -2.66
C SER A 465 10.43 -15.57 -3.26
N GLN A 466 9.33 -16.18 -3.71
CA GLN A 466 9.35 -17.52 -4.33
C GLN A 466 8.53 -17.49 -5.61
N ALA A 467 9.02 -18.20 -6.62
CA ALA A 467 8.27 -18.54 -7.81
C ALA A 467 7.95 -20.03 -7.82
N GLY A 468 6.69 -20.38 -8.05
CA GLY A 468 6.28 -21.73 -8.40
C GLY A 468 6.34 -21.90 -9.92
N TRP A 469 6.98 -22.95 -10.41
CA TRP A 469 7.00 -23.35 -11.82
C TRP A 469 6.91 -24.88 -11.94
N ASN A 470 5.90 -25.39 -12.66
CA ASN A 470 5.70 -26.84 -12.88
C ASN A 470 5.78 -27.69 -11.59
N GLY A 471 5.20 -27.17 -10.49
CA GLY A 471 5.22 -27.83 -9.17
C GLY A 471 6.53 -27.70 -8.38
N GLN A 472 7.53 -26.99 -8.90
CA GLN A 472 8.78 -26.66 -8.21
C GLN A 472 8.73 -25.25 -7.62
N ASN A 473 9.28 -25.06 -6.43
CA ASN A 473 9.50 -23.77 -5.81
C ASN A 473 10.95 -23.31 -6.05
N ILE A 474 11.09 -22.12 -6.62
CA ILE A 474 12.34 -21.47 -6.97
C ILE A 474 12.50 -20.24 -6.06
N GLY A 475 13.59 -20.20 -5.30
CA GLY A 475 13.95 -19.01 -4.52
C GLY A 475 14.35 -17.87 -5.44
N LEU A 476 13.67 -16.73 -5.34
CA LEU A 476 14.00 -15.52 -6.11
C LEU A 476 15.00 -14.65 -5.33
N PRO A 477 15.88 -13.89 -6.03
CA PRO A 477 16.73 -12.92 -5.37
C PRO A 477 15.93 -11.75 -4.78
N GLY A 478 16.56 -11.02 -3.85
CA GLY A 478 16.06 -9.70 -3.45
C GLY A 478 16.16 -8.70 -4.60
N PHE A 479 15.33 -7.65 -4.60
CA PHE A 479 15.39 -6.56 -5.58
C PHE A 479 15.19 -5.24 -4.87
N LYS A 480 15.97 -4.18 -5.13
CA LYS A 480 15.79 -2.83 -4.55
C LYS A 480 15.85 -1.77 -5.66
N GLY A 481 14.94 -0.79 -5.66
CA GLY A 481 15.02 0.31 -6.62
C GLY A 481 13.83 1.25 -6.59
N ASN A 482 13.36 1.65 -7.76
CA ASN A 482 12.21 2.55 -7.90
C ASN A 482 11.14 1.90 -8.77
N ALA A 483 9.88 2.19 -8.46
CA ALA A 483 8.74 1.89 -9.31
C ALA A 483 7.86 3.13 -9.38
N SER A 484 7.45 3.49 -10.57
CA SER A 484 6.60 4.65 -10.81
C SER A 484 5.54 4.33 -11.84
N LEU A 485 4.35 4.87 -11.67
CA LEU A 485 3.30 4.91 -12.66
C LEU A 485 2.99 6.40 -12.91
N GLN A 486 3.29 6.87 -14.12
CA GLN A 486 3.03 8.26 -14.53
C GLN A 486 2.02 8.24 -15.67
N GLY A 487 0.82 8.73 -15.42
CA GLY A 487 -0.34 8.54 -16.27
C GLY A 487 -0.56 7.05 -16.53
N LYS A 488 -0.27 6.62 -17.75
CA LYS A 488 -0.47 5.22 -18.21
C LYS A 488 0.83 4.46 -18.39
N ASN A 489 1.96 5.06 -18.04
CA ASN A 489 3.28 4.46 -18.20
C ASN A 489 3.79 3.96 -16.85
N ALA A 490 3.86 2.65 -16.70
CA ALA A 490 4.52 1.98 -15.60
C ALA A 490 6.01 1.83 -15.89
N ALA A 491 6.84 2.10 -14.89
CA ALA A 491 8.28 1.96 -14.95
C ALA A 491 8.82 1.36 -13.67
N VAL A 492 9.77 0.45 -13.81
CA VAL A 492 10.42 -0.26 -12.72
C VAL A 492 11.91 -0.27 -13.02
N ASP A 493 12.73 0.21 -12.09
CA ASP A 493 14.19 0.27 -12.19
C ASP A 493 14.77 -0.30 -10.89
N LEU A 494 15.11 -1.59 -10.90
CA LEU A 494 15.53 -2.38 -9.74
C LEU A 494 16.97 -2.88 -9.90
N LYS A 495 17.62 -3.13 -8.78
CA LYS A 495 18.88 -3.89 -8.67
C LYS A 495 18.62 -5.15 -7.88
N THR A 496 19.14 -6.29 -8.31
CA THR A 496 19.08 -7.50 -7.49
C THR A 496 19.94 -7.32 -6.22
N VAL A 497 19.62 -8.07 -5.18
CA VAL A 497 20.30 -8.04 -3.87
C VAL A 497 20.51 -9.48 -3.40
N GLY A 498 21.69 -9.78 -2.88
CA GLY A 498 22.04 -11.11 -2.38
C GLY A 498 22.51 -12.08 -3.45
N LEU A 499 22.74 -11.61 -4.69
CA LEU A 499 23.38 -12.40 -5.73
C LEU A 499 24.91 -12.36 -5.64
N TYR A 500 25.59 -13.28 -6.32
CA TYR A 500 27.05 -13.25 -6.48
C TYR A 500 27.48 -11.99 -7.23
N ARG A 501 26.72 -11.64 -8.27
CA ARG A 501 26.79 -10.35 -8.94
C ARG A 501 25.39 -9.78 -9.07
N ASN A 502 25.17 -8.60 -8.49
CA ASN A 502 23.88 -7.95 -8.57
C ASN A 502 23.69 -7.38 -9.99
N GLY A 503 22.55 -7.69 -10.59
CA GLY A 503 22.15 -7.18 -11.90
C GLY A 503 21.16 -6.02 -11.77
N THR A 504 20.93 -5.34 -12.89
CA THR A 504 19.89 -4.31 -13.03
C THR A 504 18.71 -4.87 -13.80
N LEU A 505 17.52 -4.77 -13.23
CA LEU A 505 16.25 -5.08 -13.89
C LEU A 505 15.53 -3.78 -14.21
N LYS A 506 15.24 -3.53 -15.47
CA LYS A 506 14.42 -2.40 -15.92
C LYS A 506 13.20 -2.92 -16.63
N ALA A 507 12.02 -2.44 -16.28
CA ALA A 507 10.79 -2.74 -17.02
C ALA A 507 10.02 -1.45 -17.28
N ARG A 508 9.46 -1.34 -18.49
CA ARG A 508 8.60 -0.23 -18.90
C ARG A 508 7.37 -0.83 -19.56
N HIS A 509 6.19 -0.32 -19.22
CA HIS A 509 4.93 -0.81 -19.75
C HIS A 509 3.93 0.34 -19.91
N ASN A 510 3.19 0.34 -21.02
CA ASN A 510 2.13 1.30 -21.29
C ASN A 510 0.77 0.59 -21.19
N LEU A 511 -0.08 1.04 -20.27
CA LEU A 511 -1.36 0.43 -19.95
C LEU A 511 -2.44 0.65 -21.04
N ASP A 512 -2.26 1.59 -21.96
CA ASP A 512 -3.25 1.90 -23.00
C ASP A 512 -3.19 0.92 -24.17
N ASN A 513 -1.98 0.63 -24.62
CA ASN A 513 -1.74 -0.23 -25.78
C ASN A 513 -1.12 -1.57 -25.39
N ALA A 514 -0.97 -1.85 -24.09
CA ALA A 514 -0.36 -3.04 -23.53
C ALA A 514 0.99 -3.37 -24.17
N THR A 515 1.80 -2.35 -24.48
CA THR A 515 3.17 -2.50 -24.96
C THR A 515 4.16 -2.40 -23.82
N GLY A 516 5.23 -3.19 -23.86
CA GLY A 516 6.26 -3.09 -22.84
C GLY A 516 7.59 -3.71 -23.24
N ARG A 517 8.59 -3.39 -22.42
CA ARG A 517 9.95 -3.91 -22.53
C ARG A 517 10.49 -4.20 -21.14
N LEU A 518 11.23 -5.28 -21.02
CA LEU A 518 11.96 -5.69 -19.83
C LEU A 518 13.42 -5.94 -20.21
N SER A 519 14.36 -5.47 -19.40
CA SER A 519 15.77 -5.84 -19.51
C SER A 519 16.33 -6.23 -18.15
N LEU A 520 17.03 -7.36 -18.11
CA LEU A 520 17.84 -7.83 -16.99
C LEU A 520 19.28 -7.86 -17.47
N ALA A 521 20.18 -7.17 -16.77
CA ALA A 521 21.59 -7.12 -17.15
C ALA A 521 22.51 -7.36 -15.95
N GLY A 522 23.51 -8.21 -16.11
CA GLY A 522 24.61 -8.45 -15.19
C GLY A 522 24.26 -9.29 -13.96
N ALA A 523 23.10 -9.95 -13.92
CA ALA A 523 22.70 -10.78 -12.80
C ALA A 523 23.46 -12.12 -12.82
N ALA A 524 24.16 -12.46 -11.74
CA ALA A 524 24.85 -13.75 -11.64
C ALA A 524 24.63 -14.45 -10.29
N VAL A 525 24.33 -15.75 -10.37
CA VAL A 525 24.16 -16.65 -9.23
C VAL A 525 25.44 -17.47 -9.06
N SER A 526 25.89 -17.65 -7.82
CA SER A 526 26.95 -18.60 -7.48
C SER A 526 26.34 -19.88 -6.90
N LEU A 527 26.71 -21.01 -7.48
CA LEU A 527 26.40 -22.34 -6.98
C LEU A 527 27.35 -22.76 -5.86
N SER A 528 28.56 -22.19 -5.82
CA SER A 528 29.50 -22.37 -4.72
C SER A 528 28.97 -21.79 -3.40
N ALA A 529 28.22 -20.69 -3.48
CA ALA A 529 27.54 -20.11 -2.31
C ALA A 529 26.34 -20.94 -1.86
N GLN A 530 25.59 -21.52 -2.80
CA GLN A 530 24.43 -22.36 -2.52
C GLN A 530 24.15 -23.27 -3.72
N LYS A 531 24.26 -24.58 -3.48
CA LYS A 531 24.00 -25.65 -4.47
C LYS A 531 22.61 -25.54 -5.09
N LEU A 532 22.44 -26.05 -6.31
CA LEU A 532 21.19 -25.97 -7.04
C LEU A 532 20.02 -26.64 -6.29
N SER A 533 20.27 -27.80 -5.68
CA SER A 533 19.30 -28.53 -4.85
C SER A 533 18.75 -27.75 -3.64
N LYS A 534 19.40 -26.65 -3.25
CA LYS A 534 18.94 -25.74 -2.19
C LYS A 534 18.19 -24.51 -2.72
N ARG A 535 18.24 -24.26 -4.03
CA ARG A 535 17.56 -23.15 -4.70
C ARG A 535 16.24 -23.56 -5.33
N VAL A 536 16.13 -24.83 -5.72
CA VAL A 536 14.93 -25.43 -6.33
C VAL A 536 14.47 -26.60 -5.46
N ALA A 537 13.19 -26.63 -5.09
CA ALA A 537 12.61 -27.70 -4.28
C ALA A 537 11.21 -28.10 -4.77
N PRO A 538 10.86 -29.41 -4.83
CA PRO A 538 11.71 -30.56 -4.55
C PRO A 538 12.75 -30.80 -5.66
N TRP A 539 13.89 -31.39 -5.30
CA TRP A 539 14.99 -31.70 -6.21
C TRP A 539 15.28 -33.19 -6.24
N ARG A 540 15.58 -33.75 -7.42
CA ARG A 540 15.98 -35.16 -7.55
C ARG A 540 17.38 -35.36 -6.95
N LYS A 541 17.58 -36.39 -6.15
CA LYS A 541 18.85 -36.62 -5.43
C LYS A 541 19.97 -37.20 -6.28
N ASP A 542 19.65 -37.65 -7.50
CA ASP A 542 20.61 -38.33 -8.38
C ASP A 542 21.62 -37.36 -9.01
N TRP A 543 21.40 -36.05 -8.92
CA TRP A 543 22.32 -35.04 -9.44
C TRP A 543 22.22 -33.71 -8.71
N ASP A 544 23.32 -32.96 -8.68
CA ASP A 544 23.34 -31.59 -8.15
C ASP A 544 24.46 -30.77 -8.79
N LEU A 545 24.26 -29.46 -8.87
CA LEU A 545 25.30 -28.51 -9.25
C LEU A 545 25.76 -27.78 -7.99
N ILE A 546 27.06 -27.88 -7.70
CA ILE A 546 27.59 -27.55 -6.37
C ILE A 546 28.59 -26.39 -6.38
N ALA A 547 29.11 -26.02 -7.54
CA ALA A 547 30.04 -24.92 -7.70
C ALA A 547 29.89 -24.26 -9.07
N GLY A 548 30.51 -23.10 -9.23
CA GLY A 548 30.51 -22.30 -10.45
C GLY A 548 29.51 -21.15 -10.41
N THR A 549 29.39 -20.45 -11.53
CA THR A 549 28.53 -19.27 -11.66
C THR A 549 27.69 -19.32 -12.92
N VAL A 550 26.43 -18.90 -12.80
CA VAL A 550 25.51 -18.71 -13.92
C VAL A 550 25.13 -17.24 -13.97
N ALA A 551 25.48 -16.55 -15.05
CA ALA A 551 25.09 -15.18 -15.32
C ALA A 551 24.06 -15.13 -16.46
N VAL A 552 23.08 -14.24 -16.34
CA VAL A 552 21.98 -14.11 -17.29
C VAL A 552 21.77 -12.64 -17.63
N ASP A 553 21.78 -12.36 -18.93
CA ASP A 553 21.23 -11.16 -19.52
C ASP A 553 19.95 -11.53 -20.30
N LEU A 554 18.94 -10.67 -20.24
CA LEU A 554 17.65 -10.87 -20.91
C LEU A 554 17.12 -9.51 -21.38
N ASP A 555 16.76 -9.42 -22.65
CA ASP A 555 15.98 -8.32 -23.22
C ASP A 555 14.67 -8.90 -23.77
N ALA A 556 13.53 -8.48 -23.24
CA ALA A 556 12.21 -8.93 -23.68
C ALA A 556 11.31 -7.75 -24.06
N GLY A 557 10.48 -7.91 -25.07
CA GLY A 557 9.50 -6.94 -25.53
C GLY A 557 8.18 -7.60 -25.90
N TRP A 558 7.08 -6.96 -25.55
CA TRP A 558 5.74 -7.43 -25.87
C TRP A 558 4.84 -6.31 -26.41
N GLU A 559 3.93 -6.70 -27.29
CA GLU A 559 2.89 -5.83 -27.84
C GLU A 559 1.58 -6.63 -27.98
N GLN A 560 0.48 -6.11 -27.46
CA GLN A 560 -0.83 -6.70 -27.68
C GLN A 560 -1.40 -6.27 -29.04
N LYS A 561 -1.72 -7.24 -29.91
CA LYS A 561 -2.48 -6.99 -31.15
C LYS A 561 -3.79 -7.77 -31.11
N LYS A 562 -4.91 -7.05 -31.02
CA LYS A 562 -6.26 -7.62 -30.87
C LYS A 562 -6.32 -8.55 -29.64
N SER A 563 -6.46 -9.86 -29.84
CA SER A 563 -6.57 -10.88 -28.80
C SER A 563 -5.30 -11.74 -28.62
N SER A 564 -4.17 -11.36 -29.23
CA SER A 564 -2.90 -12.09 -29.13
C SER A 564 -1.73 -11.16 -28.75
N TYR A 565 -0.75 -11.69 -28.02
CA TYR A 565 0.51 -10.98 -27.73
C TYR A 565 1.58 -11.37 -28.73
N LEU A 566 2.30 -10.38 -29.25
CA LEU A 566 3.56 -10.60 -29.95
C LEU A 566 4.68 -10.45 -28.92
N LEU A 567 5.26 -11.58 -28.51
CA LEU A 567 6.38 -11.64 -27.58
C LEU A 567 7.70 -11.82 -28.34
N SER A 568 8.72 -11.08 -27.93
CA SER A 568 10.11 -11.23 -28.37
C SER A 568 11.02 -11.21 -27.16
N ALA A 569 12.02 -12.09 -27.13
CA ALA A 569 13.04 -12.08 -26.08
C ALA A 569 14.39 -12.54 -26.61
N ASP A 570 15.47 -11.93 -26.15
CA ASP A 570 16.85 -12.33 -26.39
C ASP A 570 17.52 -12.55 -25.04
N SER A 571 18.23 -13.66 -24.88
CA SER A 571 18.95 -13.96 -23.64
C SER A 571 20.36 -14.44 -23.92
N ASP A 572 21.31 -13.97 -23.12
CA ASP A 572 22.70 -14.43 -23.10
C ASP A 572 22.99 -15.03 -21.72
N ILE A 573 23.23 -16.34 -21.68
CA ILE A 573 23.42 -17.11 -20.47
C ILE A 573 24.87 -17.59 -20.44
N ALA A 574 25.69 -16.97 -19.58
CA ALA A 574 27.07 -17.36 -19.38
C ALA A 574 27.17 -18.32 -18.18
N VAL A 575 27.62 -19.53 -18.47
CA VAL A 575 27.86 -20.61 -17.51
C VAL A 575 29.36 -20.75 -17.36
N SER A 576 29.88 -20.62 -16.14
CA SER A 576 31.32 -20.62 -15.88
C SER A 576 31.70 -21.52 -14.72
N ASP A 577 32.67 -22.39 -14.98
CA ASP A 577 33.30 -23.29 -14.01
C ASP A 577 32.32 -24.11 -13.16
N ILE A 578 31.24 -24.59 -13.79
CA ILE A 578 30.27 -25.44 -13.09
C ILE A 578 30.93 -26.75 -12.70
N ALA A 579 30.68 -27.16 -11.46
CA ALA A 579 30.99 -28.49 -10.97
C ALA A 579 29.74 -29.14 -10.39
N GLY A 580 29.64 -30.45 -10.58
CA GLY A 580 28.49 -31.21 -10.16
C GLY A 580 28.74 -32.70 -10.27
N TYR A 581 27.68 -33.45 -10.06
CA TYR A 581 27.67 -34.90 -10.20
C TYR A 581 26.31 -35.36 -10.73
N TYR A 582 26.31 -36.50 -11.40
CA TYR A 582 25.15 -37.30 -11.75
C TYR A 582 25.49 -38.75 -11.40
N THR A 583 24.70 -39.36 -10.50
CA THR A 583 24.98 -40.65 -9.88
C THR A 583 26.43 -40.73 -9.38
N ASP A 584 27.25 -41.59 -9.99
CA ASP A 584 28.65 -41.83 -9.65
C ASP A 584 29.61 -41.06 -10.57
N THR A 585 29.09 -40.27 -11.51
CA THR A 585 29.87 -39.45 -12.44
C THR A 585 30.01 -38.03 -11.91
N ALA A 586 31.24 -37.54 -11.81
CA ALA A 586 31.54 -36.17 -11.38
C ALA A 586 32.07 -35.35 -12.54
N PHE A 587 31.81 -34.04 -12.55
CA PHE A 587 32.42 -33.13 -13.53
C PHE A 587 32.81 -31.80 -12.89
N THR A 588 33.83 -31.15 -13.47
CA THR A 588 34.32 -29.84 -13.02
C THR A 588 34.74 -28.97 -14.21
N GLY A 589 34.65 -27.66 -14.04
CA GLY A 589 35.10 -26.69 -15.04
C GLY A 589 34.20 -26.64 -16.27
N LEU A 590 32.92 -26.99 -16.15
CA LEU A 590 31.98 -26.87 -17.26
C LEU A 590 31.70 -25.39 -17.52
N SER A 591 32.02 -24.93 -18.73
CA SER A 591 31.79 -23.56 -19.16
C SER A 591 31.18 -23.51 -20.55
N THR A 592 30.20 -22.62 -20.73
CA THR A 592 29.55 -22.36 -22.02
C THR A 592 28.86 -20.99 -22.02
N GLN A 593 28.59 -20.45 -23.20
CA GLN A 593 27.79 -19.25 -23.36
C GLN A 593 26.65 -19.57 -24.32
N LEU A 594 25.43 -19.61 -23.80
CA LEU A 594 24.23 -19.96 -24.53
C LEU A 594 23.44 -18.70 -24.89
N LYS A 595 23.24 -18.47 -26.19
CA LYS A 595 22.39 -17.38 -26.69
C LYS A 595 21.06 -17.91 -27.19
N LEU A 596 19.99 -17.36 -26.66
CA LEU A 596 18.61 -17.76 -26.95
C LEU A 596 17.83 -16.59 -27.53
N ALA A 597 17.01 -16.86 -28.53
CA ALA A 597 16.07 -15.89 -29.10
C ALA A 597 14.67 -16.51 -29.18
N TYR A 598 13.70 -15.89 -28.51
CA TYR A 598 12.29 -16.19 -28.65
C TYR A 598 11.61 -15.16 -29.56
N ARG A 599 10.84 -15.62 -30.54
CA ARG A 599 10.03 -14.74 -31.40
C ARG A 599 8.70 -15.41 -31.70
N GLU A 600 7.58 -14.78 -31.36
CA GLU A 600 6.27 -15.24 -31.81
C GLU A 600 6.10 -15.02 -33.33
N PRO A 601 5.64 -16.00 -34.14
CA PRO A 601 5.19 -17.35 -33.79
C PRO A 601 6.26 -18.45 -33.98
N ASN A 602 7.52 -18.07 -34.23
CA ASN A 602 8.63 -18.98 -34.58
C ASN A 602 9.18 -19.76 -33.37
N GLY A 603 8.75 -19.47 -32.15
CA GLY A 603 9.18 -20.18 -30.95
C GLY A 603 10.56 -19.76 -30.44
N LEU A 604 11.23 -20.69 -29.74
CA LEU A 604 12.52 -20.50 -29.09
C LEU A 604 13.65 -21.10 -29.94
N ALA A 605 14.64 -20.29 -30.30
CA ALA A 605 15.83 -20.72 -31.04
C ALA A 605 17.10 -20.51 -30.20
N ALA A 606 18.09 -21.39 -30.36
CA ALA A 606 19.41 -21.28 -29.75
C ALA A 606 20.49 -21.08 -30.82
N GLU A 607 21.47 -20.21 -30.57
CA GLU A 607 22.63 -20.06 -31.46
C GLU A 607 23.67 -21.18 -31.22
N PRO A 608 24.43 -21.58 -32.26
CA PRO A 608 25.57 -22.50 -32.10
C PRO A 608 26.56 -21.97 -31.05
N SER A 609 26.89 -22.82 -30.09
CA SER A 609 27.64 -22.45 -28.89
C SER A 609 28.78 -23.42 -28.63
N ASN A 610 29.82 -22.97 -27.94
CA ASN A 610 30.93 -23.82 -27.51
C ASN A 610 30.70 -24.29 -26.07
N ILE A 611 31.05 -25.55 -25.79
CA ILE A 611 31.11 -26.08 -24.43
C ILE A 611 32.53 -26.57 -24.15
N SER A 612 33.02 -26.32 -22.94
CA SER A 612 34.23 -26.95 -22.42
C SER A 612 33.96 -27.57 -21.06
N VAL A 613 34.63 -28.69 -20.77
CA VAL A 613 34.62 -29.36 -19.46
C VAL A 613 36.05 -29.74 -19.11
N ALA A 614 36.56 -29.22 -17.99
CA ALA A 614 37.95 -29.45 -17.61
C ALA A 614 38.22 -30.91 -17.21
N LEU A 615 37.28 -31.52 -16.49
CA LEU A 615 37.33 -32.92 -16.08
C LEU A 615 35.93 -33.50 -16.02
N LEU A 616 35.75 -34.67 -16.62
CA LEU A 616 34.65 -35.60 -16.42
C LEU A 616 35.24 -36.90 -15.85
N ASP A 617 34.81 -37.31 -14.67
CA ASP A 617 35.23 -38.55 -14.03
C ASP A 617 34.06 -39.53 -14.00
N MET A 618 34.15 -40.57 -14.81
CA MET A 618 33.15 -41.63 -14.91
C MET A 618 33.71 -42.99 -14.43
N GLY A 619 34.70 -42.96 -13.52
CA GLY A 619 35.51 -44.11 -13.10
C GLY A 619 36.94 -44.05 -13.64
N PHE A 620 37.16 -43.25 -14.70
CA PHE A 620 38.44 -42.83 -15.20
C PHE A 620 38.37 -41.34 -15.61
N PRO A 621 39.48 -40.60 -15.55
CA PRO A 621 39.50 -39.19 -15.88
C PRO A 621 39.46 -38.95 -17.40
N VAL A 622 38.48 -38.17 -17.85
CA VAL A 622 38.42 -37.57 -19.17
C VAL A 622 38.65 -36.07 -19.01
N GLU A 623 39.72 -35.54 -19.60
CA GLU A 623 40.15 -34.15 -19.41
C GLU A 623 39.99 -33.33 -20.68
N ASN A 624 39.92 -32.01 -20.54
CA ASN A 624 39.93 -31.04 -21.64
C ASN A 624 38.88 -31.33 -22.74
N LEU A 625 37.66 -31.68 -22.34
CA LEU A 625 36.56 -31.87 -23.28
C LEU A 625 36.17 -30.51 -23.87
N SER A 626 36.03 -30.46 -25.19
CA SER A 626 35.49 -29.30 -25.93
C SER A 626 34.61 -29.76 -27.08
N ALA A 627 33.51 -29.06 -27.33
CA ALA A 627 32.67 -29.30 -28.50
C ALA A 627 31.93 -28.02 -28.92
N MET A 628 31.52 -27.97 -30.19
CA MET A 628 30.47 -27.08 -30.67
C MET A 628 29.14 -27.79 -30.57
N TYR A 629 28.11 -27.12 -30.09
CA TYR A 629 26.76 -27.67 -30.01
C TYR A 629 25.71 -26.68 -30.51
N THR A 630 24.64 -27.20 -31.12
CA THR A 630 23.43 -26.44 -31.46
C THR A 630 22.23 -27.15 -30.83
N LEU A 631 21.43 -26.43 -30.04
CA LEU A 631 20.25 -27.00 -29.39
C LEU A 631 19.00 -26.75 -30.24
N ASP A 632 18.23 -27.80 -30.44
CA ASP A 632 16.82 -27.73 -30.86
C ASP A 632 15.96 -28.08 -29.64
N LEU A 633 15.42 -27.05 -29.00
CA LEU A 633 14.66 -27.17 -27.76
C LEU A 633 13.25 -27.73 -27.99
N ASP A 634 12.70 -27.55 -29.20
CA ASP A 634 11.38 -28.08 -29.57
C ASP A 634 11.47 -29.59 -29.87
N ALA A 635 12.49 -30.01 -30.62
CA ALA A 635 12.78 -31.43 -30.90
C ALA A 635 13.50 -32.14 -29.75
N ARG A 636 13.92 -31.41 -28.71
CA ARG A 636 14.73 -31.90 -27.57
C ARG A 636 15.99 -32.64 -28.02
N SER A 637 16.71 -32.04 -28.95
CA SER A 637 17.93 -32.57 -29.54
C SER A 637 19.10 -31.59 -29.51
N ALA A 638 20.32 -32.12 -29.58
CA ALA A 638 21.56 -31.37 -29.65
C ALA A 638 22.42 -31.92 -30.79
N ASP A 639 22.76 -31.06 -31.75
CA ASP A 639 23.75 -31.39 -32.78
C ASP A 639 25.13 -31.04 -32.25
N ILE A 640 26.05 -32.00 -32.25
CA ILE A 640 27.39 -31.88 -31.70
C ILE A 640 28.40 -31.98 -32.84
N ASP A 641 29.34 -31.04 -32.87
CA ASP A 641 30.45 -30.98 -33.82
C ASP A 641 31.77 -30.70 -33.10
N ASN A 642 32.89 -31.10 -33.69
CA ASN A 642 34.24 -30.91 -33.17
C ASN A 642 34.43 -31.37 -31.72
N LEU A 643 33.76 -32.46 -31.32
CA LEU A 643 33.94 -33.07 -30.00
C LEU A 643 35.38 -33.60 -29.90
N ARG A 644 36.12 -33.12 -28.91
CA ARG A 644 37.48 -33.56 -28.59
C ARG A 644 37.67 -33.62 -27.08
N MET A 645 38.42 -34.60 -26.59
CA MET A 645 38.77 -34.79 -25.19
C MET A 645 40.11 -35.53 -25.07
N THR A 646 40.69 -35.53 -23.88
CA THR A 646 41.91 -36.29 -23.53
C THR A 646 41.52 -37.44 -22.59
N ALA A 647 41.91 -38.65 -22.95
CA ALA A 647 41.74 -39.83 -22.11
C ALA A 647 42.89 -40.80 -22.34
N PHE A 648 43.33 -41.49 -21.29
CA PHE A 648 44.40 -42.50 -21.35
C PHE A 648 45.66 -42.01 -22.10
N GLY A 649 46.07 -40.77 -21.84
CA GLY A 649 47.28 -40.17 -22.41
C GLY A 649 47.22 -39.81 -23.90
N GLY A 650 46.07 -40.00 -24.55
CA GLY A 650 45.83 -39.69 -25.97
C GLY A 650 44.64 -38.75 -26.19
N THR A 651 44.28 -38.55 -27.45
CA THR A 651 43.15 -37.70 -27.85
C THR A 651 41.99 -38.57 -28.33
N VAL A 652 40.78 -38.27 -27.86
CA VAL A 652 39.54 -38.88 -28.35
C VAL A 652 38.69 -37.79 -28.99
N SER A 653 38.12 -38.07 -30.17
CA SER A 653 37.20 -37.19 -30.88
C SER A 653 35.99 -37.96 -31.43
N ALA A 654 34.97 -37.26 -31.89
CA ALA A 654 33.83 -37.86 -32.55
C ALA A 654 33.53 -37.20 -33.91
N ASP A 655 33.03 -37.99 -34.85
CA ASP A 655 32.37 -37.44 -36.05
C ASP A 655 31.13 -36.63 -35.64
N PRO A 656 30.68 -35.64 -36.44
CA PRO A 656 29.47 -34.87 -36.12
C PRO A 656 28.26 -35.78 -35.95
N PHE A 657 27.53 -35.61 -34.85
CA PHE A 657 26.37 -36.45 -34.51
C PHE A 657 25.23 -35.63 -33.88
N SER A 658 24.02 -36.17 -33.95
CA SER A 658 22.83 -35.57 -33.33
C SER A 658 22.39 -36.43 -32.15
N PHE A 659 22.29 -35.84 -30.97
CA PHE A 659 21.81 -36.50 -29.77
C PHE A 659 20.37 -36.09 -29.50
N ARG A 660 19.44 -37.06 -29.51
CA ARG A 660 18.01 -36.86 -29.28
C ARG A 660 17.58 -37.57 -28.02
N THR A 661 17.11 -36.80 -27.04
CA THR A 661 16.70 -37.34 -25.73
C THR A 661 15.45 -38.22 -25.79
N ALA A 662 14.59 -38.01 -26.79
CA ALA A 662 13.36 -38.78 -26.99
C ALA A 662 13.52 -39.97 -27.97
N ALA A 663 14.71 -40.18 -28.53
CA ALA A 663 14.97 -41.31 -29.42
C ALA A 663 15.30 -42.58 -28.63
N ASP A 664 14.90 -43.74 -29.14
CA ASP A 664 15.21 -45.04 -28.53
C ASP A 664 16.73 -45.32 -28.48
N SER A 665 17.46 -44.79 -29.46
CA SER A 665 18.92 -44.91 -29.53
C SER A 665 19.56 -43.73 -30.26
N ASN A 666 20.80 -43.39 -29.87
CA ASN A 666 21.66 -42.41 -30.53
C ASN A 666 22.97 -43.08 -30.97
N THR A 667 23.47 -42.75 -32.16
CA THR A 667 24.71 -43.33 -32.70
C THR A 667 25.77 -42.27 -32.96
N LEU A 668 27.02 -42.63 -32.71
CA LEU A 668 28.19 -41.78 -33.01
C LEU A 668 29.41 -42.66 -33.35
N ILE A 669 30.40 -42.08 -34.03
CA ILE A 669 31.69 -42.75 -34.28
C ILE A 669 32.75 -42.01 -33.48
N LEU A 670 33.39 -42.72 -32.54
CA LEU A 670 34.51 -42.21 -31.76
C LEU A 670 35.83 -42.60 -32.43
N HIS A 671 36.73 -41.63 -32.53
CA HIS A 671 38.11 -41.81 -32.95
C HIS A 671 39.02 -41.60 -31.75
N ALA A 672 39.98 -42.50 -31.53
CA ALA A 672 41.02 -42.31 -30.53
C ALA A 672 42.38 -42.35 -31.23
N GLU A 673 43.29 -41.49 -30.79
CA GLU A 673 44.64 -41.36 -31.32
C GLU A 673 45.66 -41.32 -30.17
N SER A 674 46.76 -42.04 -30.35
CA SER A 674 47.90 -42.07 -29.45
C SER A 674 47.57 -42.45 -27.99
N ILE A 675 46.56 -43.31 -27.79
CA ILE A 675 46.19 -43.85 -26.48
C ILE A 675 47.34 -44.67 -25.89
N ASP A 676 47.80 -44.33 -24.69
CA ASP A 676 48.89 -45.03 -24.00
C ASP A 676 48.37 -46.29 -23.32
N LEU A 677 48.81 -47.45 -23.81
CA LEU A 677 48.43 -48.76 -23.25
C LEU A 677 48.85 -48.91 -21.79
N THR A 678 49.90 -48.20 -21.36
CA THR A 678 50.35 -48.21 -19.96
C THR A 678 49.32 -47.54 -19.06
N GLU A 679 48.74 -46.42 -19.52
CA GLU A 679 47.73 -45.69 -18.77
C GLU A 679 46.39 -46.43 -18.77
N LEU A 680 46.01 -47.03 -19.91
CA LEU A 680 44.80 -47.84 -20.03
C LEU A 680 44.82 -49.03 -19.06
N LEU A 681 45.95 -49.72 -18.94
CA LEU A 681 46.09 -50.85 -18.02
C LEU A 681 46.28 -50.42 -16.56
N SER A 682 46.71 -49.18 -16.28
CA SER A 682 46.87 -48.70 -14.90
C SER A 682 45.56 -48.58 -14.12
N LEU A 683 44.41 -48.67 -14.81
CA LEU A 683 43.11 -48.72 -14.15
C LEU A 683 42.97 -49.96 -13.25
N GLN A 684 43.54 -51.10 -13.65
CA GLN A 684 43.41 -52.36 -12.95
C GLN A 684 44.81 -52.94 -12.66
N ASP A 685 45.08 -53.28 -11.39
CA ASP A 685 46.38 -53.83 -10.98
C ASP A 685 46.56 -55.27 -11.51
N PHE A 686 46.86 -55.39 -12.80
CA PHE A 686 47.24 -56.66 -13.40
C PHE A 686 48.72 -56.96 -13.07
N GLU A 687 48.99 -57.50 -11.88
CA GLU A 687 50.36 -57.82 -11.41
C GLU A 687 51.17 -58.70 -12.39
N ALA A 688 50.48 -59.48 -13.23
CA ALA A 688 51.08 -60.44 -14.15
C ALA A 688 51.37 -59.88 -15.55
N ILE A 689 50.92 -58.68 -15.93
CA ILE A 689 51.09 -58.17 -17.30
C ILE A 689 51.61 -56.72 -17.33
N GLU A 690 52.62 -56.49 -18.15
CA GLU A 690 53.10 -55.14 -18.49
C GLU A 690 52.88 -54.94 -19.98
N VAL A 691 52.20 -53.87 -20.38
CA VAL A 691 52.05 -53.48 -21.78
C VAL A 691 52.49 -52.04 -21.96
N ARG A 692 53.26 -51.80 -23.02
CA ARG A 692 53.67 -50.47 -23.48
C ARG A 692 53.42 -50.36 -24.98
N GLY A 693 53.10 -49.15 -25.43
CA GLY A 693 52.82 -48.85 -26.83
C GLY A 693 51.65 -47.89 -26.93
N ARG A 694 51.39 -47.42 -28.15
CA ARG A 694 50.25 -46.55 -28.44
C ARG A 694 49.30 -47.21 -29.42
N ILE A 695 48.01 -46.93 -29.24
CA ILE A 695 46.96 -47.41 -30.14
C ILE A 695 46.06 -46.27 -30.62
N GLY A 696 45.55 -46.42 -31.83
CA GLY A 696 44.39 -45.70 -32.33
C GLY A 696 43.14 -46.58 -32.29
N ALA A 697 41.96 -45.94 -32.33
CA ALA A 697 40.67 -46.63 -32.36
C ALA A 697 39.67 -45.93 -33.27
N SER A 698 38.76 -46.71 -33.87
CA SER A 698 37.53 -46.21 -34.50
C SER A 698 36.36 -47.06 -34.00
N LEU A 699 35.50 -46.47 -33.17
CA LEU A 699 34.46 -47.17 -32.42
C LEU A 699 33.08 -46.59 -32.78
N PRO A 700 32.27 -47.30 -33.59
CA PRO A 700 30.86 -46.98 -33.76
C PRO A 700 30.10 -47.31 -32.48
N VAL A 701 29.68 -46.29 -31.75
CA VAL A 701 28.98 -46.40 -30.46
C VAL A 701 27.49 -46.15 -30.67
N THR A 702 26.66 -47.02 -30.11
CA THR A 702 25.21 -46.81 -29.99
C THR A 702 24.82 -46.72 -28.53
N ILE A 703 24.15 -45.63 -28.16
CA ILE A 703 23.64 -45.36 -26.81
C ILE A 703 22.13 -45.58 -26.84
N ALA A 704 21.61 -46.55 -26.09
CA ALA A 704 20.18 -46.86 -26.02
C ALA A 704 19.75 -47.04 -24.57
N ALA A 705 18.81 -46.19 -24.12
CA ALA A 705 18.43 -46.08 -22.69
C ALA A 705 19.66 -45.93 -21.78
N ASP A 706 19.97 -46.94 -20.97
CA ASP A 706 21.12 -46.99 -20.05
C ASP A 706 22.25 -47.93 -20.54
N THR A 707 22.19 -48.37 -21.80
CA THR A 707 23.16 -49.31 -22.40
C THR A 707 24.00 -48.66 -23.48
N ILE A 708 25.26 -49.10 -23.59
CA ILE A 708 26.21 -48.68 -24.61
C ILE A 708 26.65 -49.92 -25.37
N THR A 709 26.50 -49.91 -26.69
CA THR A 709 26.95 -51.00 -27.56
C THR A 709 27.96 -50.51 -28.59
N ILE A 710 28.89 -51.38 -28.97
CA ILE A 710 29.86 -51.16 -30.03
C ILE A 710 29.75 -52.34 -30.99
N VAL A 711 29.55 -52.07 -32.28
CA VAL A 711 29.49 -53.11 -33.30
C VAL A 711 30.48 -52.79 -34.40
N GLY A 712 31.45 -53.68 -34.62
CA GLY A 712 32.47 -53.50 -35.64
C GLY A 712 33.44 -52.37 -35.35
N GLY A 713 33.76 -52.12 -34.08
CA GLY A 713 34.84 -51.21 -33.71
C GLY A 713 36.21 -51.78 -34.09
N THR A 714 37.20 -50.92 -34.26
CA THR A 714 38.56 -51.32 -34.61
C THR A 714 39.61 -50.66 -33.74
N LEU A 715 40.66 -51.39 -33.38
CA LEU A 715 41.88 -50.85 -32.75
C LEU A 715 43.09 -51.10 -33.64
N THR A 716 44.01 -50.16 -33.70
CA THR A 716 45.25 -50.28 -34.46
C THR A 716 46.45 -49.85 -33.62
N GLY A 717 47.55 -50.60 -33.66
CA GLY A 717 48.81 -50.20 -33.04
C GLY A 717 49.53 -49.14 -33.85
N GLU A 718 50.06 -48.12 -33.19
CA GLU A 718 50.83 -47.04 -33.81
C GLU A 718 52.32 -47.38 -33.90
N GLU A 719 53.03 -46.80 -34.87
CA GLU A 719 54.49 -46.94 -34.96
C GLU A 719 55.18 -46.27 -33.76
N PRO A 720 56.28 -46.84 -33.21
CA PRO A 720 57.04 -48.00 -33.69
C PRO A 720 56.54 -49.38 -33.22
N GLY A 721 55.32 -49.48 -32.70
CA GLY A 721 54.78 -50.67 -32.04
C GLY A 721 54.91 -50.60 -30.52
N GLY A 722 55.03 -51.75 -29.86
CA GLY A 722 55.08 -51.80 -28.40
C GLY A 722 55.55 -53.14 -27.84
N VAL A 723 55.45 -53.29 -26.52
CA VAL A 723 55.96 -54.45 -25.78
C VAL A 723 54.89 -54.98 -24.85
N ILE A 724 54.65 -56.29 -24.89
CA ILE A 724 53.81 -57.03 -23.94
C ILE A 724 54.71 -57.99 -23.17
N ARG A 725 54.65 -57.98 -21.84
CA ARG A 725 55.34 -58.92 -20.96
C ARG A 725 54.35 -59.54 -20.01
N TYR A 726 54.05 -60.82 -20.24
CA TYR A 726 53.16 -61.61 -19.40
C TYR A 726 53.96 -62.59 -18.54
N ARG A 727 53.78 -62.49 -17.23
CA ARG A 727 54.46 -63.28 -16.19
C ARG A 727 53.41 -63.91 -15.28
N PRO A 728 52.77 -65.03 -15.70
CA PRO A 728 51.80 -65.71 -14.87
C PRO A 728 52.45 -66.25 -13.58
N ALA A 729 51.67 -66.34 -12.50
CA ALA A 729 52.13 -66.88 -11.22
C ALA A 729 52.75 -68.29 -11.32
N LYS A 730 52.29 -69.09 -12.30
CA LYS A 730 52.87 -70.39 -12.65
C LYS A 730 53.23 -70.42 -14.13
N PRO A 731 54.51 -70.20 -14.51
CA PRO A 731 54.92 -70.27 -15.90
C PRO A 731 54.81 -71.72 -16.44
N PRO A 732 54.42 -71.91 -17.70
CA PRO A 732 54.31 -73.23 -18.31
C PRO A 732 55.69 -73.89 -18.47
N ASP A 733 55.74 -75.22 -18.38
CA ASP A 733 56.97 -75.98 -18.63
C ASP A 733 57.44 -75.75 -20.07
N LYS A 734 58.76 -75.56 -20.28
CA LYS A 734 59.36 -75.39 -21.61
C LYS A 734 59.07 -76.58 -22.54
N LYS A 735 58.77 -77.76 -21.98
CA LYS A 735 58.40 -78.98 -22.74
C LYS A 735 56.92 -79.04 -23.15
N ASP A 736 56.06 -78.20 -22.59
CA ASP A 736 54.65 -78.14 -22.95
C ASP A 736 54.45 -77.41 -24.28
N MET A 737 53.95 -78.13 -25.28
CA MET A 737 53.71 -77.63 -26.64
C MET A 737 52.23 -77.33 -26.90
N SER A 738 51.39 -77.30 -25.86
CA SER A 738 50.01 -76.82 -25.99
C SER A 738 49.99 -75.37 -26.50
N GLY A 739 48.96 -75.02 -27.27
CA GLY A 739 48.82 -73.67 -27.85
C GLY A 739 48.91 -72.56 -26.80
N ILE A 740 48.36 -72.81 -25.61
CA ILE A 740 48.42 -71.89 -24.46
C ILE A 740 49.84 -71.75 -23.91
N ALA A 741 50.58 -72.86 -23.75
CA ALA A 741 51.96 -72.82 -23.28
C ALA A 741 52.90 -72.12 -24.28
N VAL A 742 52.65 -72.27 -25.57
CA VAL A 742 53.38 -71.56 -26.63
C VAL A 742 53.02 -70.06 -26.64
N ALA A 743 51.73 -69.71 -26.59
CA ALA A 743 51.28 -68.31 -26.54
C ALA A 743 51.80 -67.59 -25.28
N THR A 744 51.75 -68.23 -24.11
CA THR A 744 52.25 -67.68 -22.85
C THR A 744 53.77 -67.42 -22.91
N ARG A 745 54.55 -68.34 -23.49
CA ARG A 745 55.98 -68.12 -23.72
C ARG A 745 56.24 -67.02 -24.74
N ALA A 746 55.45 -66.96 -25.80
CA ALA A 746 55.54 -65.89 -26.79
C ALA A 746 55.27 -64.52 -26.15
N LEU A 747 54.34 -64.42 -25.20
CA LEU A 747 53.99 -63.18 -24.49
C LEU A 747 54.96 -62.79 -23.36
N SER A 748 55.96 -63.61 -23.01
CA SER A 748 56.86 -63.31 -21.88
C SER A 748 57.66 -62.01 -22.05
N ASN A 749 57.99 -61.68 -23.30
CA ASN A 749 58.69 -60.46 -23.72
C ASN A 749 58.44 -60.21 -25.22
N PHE A 750 57.18 -59.97 -25.57
CA PHE A 750 56.73 -59.82 -26.94
C PHE A 750 56.82 -58.38 -27.43
N GLU A 751 57.71 -58.11 -28.39
CA GLU A 751 57.79 -56.84 -29.11
C GLU A 751 56.84 -56.90 -30.32
N PHE A 752 55.66 -56.29 -30.20
CA PHE A 752 54.71 -56.21 -31.31
C PHE A 752 55.08 -55.06 -32.25
N LYS A 753 55.05 -55.34 -33.55
CA LYS A 753 55.20 -54.35 -34.62
C LYS A 753 53.84 -53.84 -35.11
N THR A 754 52.86 -54.75 -35.24
CA THR A 754 51.50 -54.40 -35.64
C THR A 754 50.51 -54.97 -34.65
N LEU A 755 49.47 -54.21 -34.35
CA LEU A 755 48.30 -54.62 -33.60
C LEU A 755 47.08 -54.22 -34.41
N THR A 756 46.17 -55.15 -34.65
CA THR A 756 44.84 -54.86 -35.19
C THR A 756 43.81 -55.59 -34.35
N SER A 757 42.66 -54.98 -34.10
CA SER A 757 41.58 -55.61 -33.35
C SER A 757 40.23 -55.34 -33.96
N ASP A 758 39.34 -56.32 -33.88
CA ASP A 758 37.90 -56.08 -33.89
C ASP A 758 37.41 -55.91 -32.44
N VAL A 759 36.50 -54.97 -32.22
CA VAL A 759 35.90 -54.61 -30.93
C VAL A 759 34.40 -54.72 -31.04
N ASN A 760 33.78 -55.55 -30.21
CA ASN A 760 32.34 -55.55 -30.02
C ASN A 760 32.00 -55.44 -28.54
N LEU A 761 31.00 -54.64 -28.21
CA LEU A 761 30.47 -54.51 -26.86
C LEU A 761 28.96 -54.77 -26.94
N SER A 762 28.50 -55.81 -26.26
CA SER A 762 27.09 -56.17 -26.18
C SER A 762 26.29 -55.20 -25.31
N ASP A 763 24.97 -55.30 -25.37
CA ASP A 763 24.01 -54.60 -24.50
C ASP A 763 24.16 -54.97 -23.02
N ASP A 764 24.52 -56.22 -22.72
CA ASP A 764 24.88 -56.69 -21.37
C ASP A 764 26.24 -56.13 -20.87
N GLY A 765 26.98 -55.43 -21.74
CA GLY A 765 28.26 -54.82 -21.44
C GLY A 765 29.45 -55.78 -21.55
N ASP A 766 29.27 -56.93 -22.20
CA ASP A 766 30.36 -57.88 -22.47
C ASP A 766 31.17 -57.41 -23.69
N LEU A 767 32.43 -57.11 -23.46
CA LEU A 767 33.43 -56.79 -24.48
C LEU A 767 33.96 -58.11 -25.09
N ASP A 768 33.89 -58.24 -26.41
CA ASP A 768 34.60 -59.23 -27.22
C ASP A 768 35.66 -58.51 -28.07
N LEU A 769 36.92 -58.68 -27.68
CA LEU A 769 38.08 -58.07 -28.31
C LEU A 769 38.93 -59.11 -29.02
N LYS A 770 38.99 -59.06 -30.35
CA LYS A 770 39.76 -60.01 -31.18
C LYS A 770 41.03 -59.38 -31.70
N LEU A 771 42.12 -59.58 -30.97
CA LEU A 771 43.43 -59.04 -31.27
C LEU A 771 44.19 -59.94 -32.23
N GLN A 772 44.77 -59.34 -33.27
CA GLN A 772 45.80 -59.93 -34.10
C GLN A 772 47.08 -59.10 -33.94
N LEU A 773 48.11 -59.76 -33.41
CA LEU A 773 49.40 -59.15 -33.13
C LEU A 773 50.47 -59.80 -33.99
N THR A 774 51.32 -59.00 -34.63
CA THR A 774 52.52 -59.49 -35.30
C THR A 774 53.76 -58.84 -34.71
N GLY A 775 54.79 -59.65 -34.45
CA GLY A 775 55.96 -59.18 -33.74
C GLY A 775 57.01 -60.27 -33.57
N ARG A 776 57.79 -60.16 -32.50
CA ARG A 776 58.80 -61.15 -32.13
C ARG A 776 58.95 -61.22 -30.61
N ASN A 777 59.50 -62.31 -30.11
CA ASN A 777 59.96 -62.41 -28.73
C ASN A 777 61.46 -62.72 -28.75
N PRO A 778 62.33 -61.76 -28.39
CA PRO A 778 63.79 -61.95 -28.39
C PRO A 778 64.26 -63.10 -27.48
N ASP A 779 63.53 -63.41 -26.42
CA ASP A 779 63.86 -64.47 -25.46
C ASP A 779 63.46 -65.87 -25.94
N LEU A 780 62.61 -65.96 -26.98
CA LEU A 780 62.19 -67.22 -27.58
C LEU A 780 63.06 -67.59 -28.79
N ASP A 781 63.18 -66.67 -29.75
CA ASP A 781 64.02 -66.77 -30.94
C ASP A 781 64.15 -65.37 -31.57
N GLU A 782 65.37 -64.81 -31.60
CA GLU A 782 65.64 -63.45 -32.07
C GLU A 782 65.17 -63.16 -33.51
N LYS A 783 65.04 -64.19 -34.36
CA LYS A 783 64.76 -64.03 -35.80
C LYS A 783 63.38 -64.53 -36.23
N ARG A 784 62.67 -65.28 -35.39
CA ARG A 784 61.40 -65.88 -35.76
C ARG A 784 60.24 -64.91 -35.55
N PRO A 785 59.49 -64.53 -36.60
CA PRO A 785 58.27 -63.75 -36.42
C PRO A 785 57.22 -64.59 -35.70
N VAL A 786 56.47 -63.94 -34.81
CA VAL A 786 55.37 -64.54 -34.07
C VAL A 786 54.10 -63.79 -34.44
N VAL A 787 53.06 -64.55 -34.81
CA VAL A 787 51.70 -64.06 -35.03
C VAL A 787 50.83 -64.64 -33.93
N LEU A 788 50.17 -63.78 -33.16
CA LEU A 788 49.26 -64.16 -32.09
C LEU A 788 47.86 -63.65 -32.42
N ASN A 789 46.89 -64.56 -32.36
CA ASN A 789 45.48 -64.22 -32.40
C ASN A 789 44.92 -64.47 -30.99
N LEU A 790 44.48 -63.43 -30.31
CA LEU A 790 44.02 -63.47 -28.92
C LEU A 790 42.59 -62.94 -28.87
N GLY A 791 41.69 -63.69 -28.23
CA GLY A 791 40.39 -63.17 -27.81
C GLY A 791 40.48 -62.72 -26.36
N VAL A 792 40.00 -61.52 -26.06
CA VAL A 792 39.84 -61.01 -24.70
C VAL A 792 38.37 -60.73 -24.48
N GLU A 793 37.82 -61.32 -23.43
CA GLU A 793 36.43 -61.15 -23.00
C GLU A 793 36.42 -60.51 -21.61
N ASP A 794 35.63 -59.45 -21.42
CA ASP A 794 35.46 -58.79 -20.11
C ASP A 794 34.08 -58.12 -20.00
N ASN A 795 33.58 -57.90 -18.79
CA ASN A 795 32.34 -57.15 -18.56
C ASN A 795 32.68 -55.71 -18.14
N ILE A 796 32.52 -54.77 -19.08
CA ILE A 796 32.92 -53.37 -18.91
C ILE A 796 32.16 -52.68 -17.76
N PRO A 797 30.83 -52.82 -17.62
CA PRO A 797 30.12 -52.22 -16.49
C PRO A 797 30.56 -52.77 -15.14
N GLN A 798 30.91 -54.05 -15.03
CA GLN A 798 31.43 -54.64 -13.79
C GLN A 798 32.85 -54.13 -13.49
N MET A 799 33.71 -54.03 -14.51
CA MET A 799 35.04 -53.45 -14.39
C MET A 799 34.95 -52.01 -13.88
N LEU A 800 34.17 -51.15 -14.54
CA LEU A 800 33.99 -49.74 -14.15
C LEU A 800 33.46 -49.59 -12.72
N ARG A 801 32.49 -50.44 -12.31
CA ARG A 801 31.99 -50.45 -10.92
C ARG A 801 33.08 -50.81 -9.91
N SER A 802 33.97 -51.75 -10.24
CA SER A 802 35.11 -52.08 -9.38
C SER A 802 36.09 -50.91 -9.24
N LEU A 803 36.30 -50.13 -10.32
CA LEU A 803 37.15 -48.94 -10.30
C LEU A 803 36.53 -47.81 -9.46
N GLN A 804 35.23 -47.61 -9.60
CA GLN A 804 34.48 -46.59 -8.87
C GLN A 804 34.36 -46.91 -7.37
N ALA A 805 34.21 -48.18 -6.98
CA ALA A 805 34.12 -48.59 -5.58
C ALA A 805 35.34 -48.18 -4.73
N ALA A 806 36.49 -47.94 -5.36
CA ALA A 806 37.72 -47.47 -4.71
C ALA A 806 37.78 -45.94 -4.55
N ARG A 807 36.84 -45.17 -5.10
CA ARG A 807 36.88 -43.69 -5.18
C ARG A 807 35.55 -43.06 -4.77
N ALA A 808 35.57 -42.18 -3.77
CA ALA A 808 34.39 -41.39 -3.43
C ALA A 808 34.30 -40.13 -4.31
N VAL A 809 33.14 -39.90 -4.96
CA VAL A 809 32.84 -38.68 -5.74
C VAL A 809 33.11 -37.41 -4.93
N GLU A 810 32.79 -37.44 -3.64
CA GLU A 810 33.02 -36.33 -2.71
C GLU A 810 34.52 -35.96 -2.60
N ASP A 811 35.42 -36.95 -2.62
CA ASP A 811 36.86 -36.73 -2.55
C ASP A 811 37.41 -36.10 -3.84
N ILE A 812 36.88 -36.50 -4.99
CA ILE A 812 37.27 -35.95 -6.30
C ILE A 812 36.89 -34.48 -6.36
N LEU A 813 35.64 -34.16 -6.03
CA LEU A 813 35.13 -32.80 -6.00
C LEU A 813 35.90 -31.96 -4.95
N ALA A 814 36.16 -32.49 -3.75
CA ALA A 814 36.90 -31.79 -2.71
C ALA A 814 38.37 -31.49 -3.10
N LYS A 815 39.04 -32.40 -3.83
CA LYS A 815 40.42 -32.16 -4.30
C LYS A 815 40.49 -31.12 -5.40
N ARG A 816 39.54 -31.15 -6.35
CA ARG A 816 39.54 -30.27 -7.51
C ARG A 816 39.04 -28.86 -7.18
N LEU A 817 38.13 -28.69 -6.20
CA LEU A 817 37.60 -27.38 -5.78
C LEU A 817 38.50 -26.62 -4.78
N LYS A 818 39.55 -27.25 -4.23
CA LYS A 818 40.51 -26.61 -3.30
C LYS A 818 41.71 -25.94 -3.97
N LYS A 819 41.88 -26.14 -5.28
CA LYS A 819 42.82 -25.37 -6.11
C LYS A 819 42.10 -24.14 -6.64
#